data_AF-A0A0F7UVQ6-F1
#
_entry.id   AF-A0A0F7UVQ6-F1
#
_cell.length_a   1.000
_cell.length_b   1.000
_cell.length_c   1.000
_cell.angle_alpha   90.00
_cell.angle_beta   90.00
_cell.angle_gamma   90.00
#
_symmetry.space_group_name_H-M   'P 1'
#
loop_
_entity.id
_entity.type
_entity.pdbx_description
1 polymer ?
#
loop_
_entity_poly.entity_id
_entity_poly.type
_entity_poly.pdbx_seq_one_letter_code
_entity_poly.pdbx_strand_id
1 'polypeptide(L)'
;MERRSKLGDLLVTRAADGKLLLTFFWLGQRVNLERSEEEPLDRLLQRLRLSCRKVTQKRLAEETRKGKAARKQRKKAEESSPGAHAATEPVHNEEKKAAAIEDLPFIFVRRKDGTVAPGDEACGVSFQRASLICFSPFAPQGDAERTGKSELSPRDESADSENVLEVVWDPPVARCIYVPQAVYTGCPVLACVVTEHANEDDLVIEWRYEDSGADGPVIHRGRHYTPKPADEGRVLILKAYHPLYSVFSVTNSLPPVLPCPSIDWHFERNNAFSPSSPSSLPSLSPASSSSVPSHPSVLAKSSKSLRVCSFNILAGAYARTPHAVQAMYPYCSGHHLDLHHRKALLGKELHALDGDIVALQECSSSLFFSFLAPLFKEEYHAFLQCKFKARVQEGCALLIRKKYFSVLREGSVIFQKELLTNPQYDELLAELRRKWPHFETDVLPHLTTVMQFAILRRRDTREAHDEKDLPKTLVVANTHLFFHPYARHIRVLQIYVMTNFLQTLREEFAESEDSSTAPAEPASFSASRRLPPVIMCGDFNCQPGSGGLKLLKKKAVHAYLDDWHDGLAFRWEKDEDAAAEDEEEKNGDEEAKSGIEMKKEDAPGTIVSPSLPETSPASSDSAVAFAAASESRNAEHEGKGPHEMESGIDHREAGGEQGTGEEPGVALRLPGDLDLVDCYEDSPLAFSNFVSGFQATLDYIYASSDFKVVARLPGVSEEAVRAHGGLPCHGYPSDHLAIAVDLQLKSTESPENSYTK
;
A
#
# COMPACT_ATOMS: atom_id res chain seq x y z
N MET A 1 1.20 24.20 17.77
CA MET A 1 2.08 23.78 18.89
C MET A 1 1.55 24.18 20.28
N GLU A 2 0.54 25.04 20.42
CA GLU A 2 0.00 25.45 21.75
C GLU A 2 -0.85 24.38 22.49
N ARG A 3 -0.67 23.07 22.22
CA ARG A 3 -1.64 22.03 22.62
C ARG A 3 -1.14 21.03 23.67
N ARG A 4 -0.03 21.32 24.34
CA ARG A 4 0.39 20.61 25.57
C ARG A 4 0.16 21.54 26.75
N SER A 5 -0.96 21.36 27.44
CA SER A 5 -1.27 22.18 28.61
C SER A 5 -0.65 21.56 29.86
N LYS A 6 0.33 22.24 30.45
CA LYS A 6 0.72 22.01 31.84
C LYS A 6 -0.53 22.18 32.70
N LEU A 7 -0.99 21.08 33.30
CA LEU A 7 -2.15 21.08 34.17
C LEU A 7 -1.81 21.70 35.53
N GLY A 8 -0.54 21.59 35.95
CA GLY A 8 -0.01 22.20 37.16
C GLY A 8 1.27 21.50 37.61
N ASP A 9 1.78 21.96 38.76
CA ASP A 9 2.96 21.41 39.41
C ASP A 9 2.56 20.42 40.52
N LEU A 10 3.20 19.26 40.52
CA LEU A 10 3.10 18.26 41.59
C LEU A 10 4.31 18.44 42.51
N LEU A 11 4.05 19.04 43.67
CA LEU A 11 5.01 19.21 44.75
C LEU A 11 5.09 17.91 45.57
N VAL A 12 6.29 17.38 45.75
CA VAL A 12 6.54 16.17 46.53
C VAL A 12 7.34 16.53 47.78
N THR A 13 6.77 16.27 48.96
CA THR A 13 7.46 16.39 50.26
C THR A 13 7.47 15.04 50.97
N ARG A 14 8.40 14.86 51.92
CA ARG A 14 8.51 13.62 52.69
C ARG A 14 7.98 13.85 54.10
N ALA A 15 7.03 13.01 54.52
CA ALA A 15 6.50 13.03 55.88
C ALA A 15 7.45 12.32 56.86
N ALA A 16 7.35 12.65 58.14
CA ALA A 16 8.21 12.10 59.20
C ALA A 16 8.07 10.56 59.37
N ASP A 17 6.98 9.97 58.88
CA ASP A 17 6.74 8.52 58.88
C ASP A 17 7.28 7.81 57.61
N GLY A 18 8.02 8.53 56.76
CA GLY A 18 8.67 7.99 55.57
C GLY A 18 7.79 7.99 54.31
N LYS A 19 6.52 8.40 54.40
CA LYS A 19 5.62 8.49 53.24
C LYS A 19 5.84 9.78 52.45
N LEU A 20 5.42 9.76 51.19
CA LEU A 20 5.42 10.91 50.29
C LEU A 20 4.10 11.67 50.41
N LEU A 21 4.17 12.98 50.63
CA LEU A 21 3.04 13.90 50.53
C LEU A 21 3.10 14.63 49.20
N LEU A 22 2.14 14.35 48.33
CA LEU A 22 2.04 14.91 47.00
C LEU A 22 0.98 16.00 46.98
N THR A 23 1.40 17.24 46.76
CA THR A 23 0.53 18.41 46.68
C THR A 23 0.42 18.87 45.23
N PHE A 24 -0.80 19.01 44.71
CA PHE A 24 -1.05 19.56 43.38
C PHE A 24 -2.28 20.46 43.39
N PHE A 25 -2.31 21.46 42.51
CA PHE A 25 -3.45 22.36 42.36
C PHE A 25 -4.27 22.02 41.11
N TRP A 26 -5.56 21.74 41.29
CA TRP A 26 -6.50 21.51 40.20
C TRP A 26 -7.65 22.51 40.24
N LEU A 27 -7.87 23.25 39.16
CA LEU A 27 -8.95 24.24 39.07
C LEU A 27 -8.96 25.24 40.25
N GLY A 28 -7.77 25.58 40.77
CA GLY A 28 -7.56 26.47 41.92
C GLY A 28 -7.75 25.81 43.30
N GLN A 29 -8.05 24.51 43.38
CA GLN A 29 -8.13 23.77 44.64
C GLN A 29 -6.88 22.92 44.88
N ARG A 30 -6.37 22.97 46.11
CA ARG A 30 -5.25 22.15 46.56
C ARG A 30 -5.73 20.71 46.81
N VAL A 31 -5.04 19.75 46.20
CA VAL A 31 -5.21 18.31 46.37
C VAL A 31 -3.95 17.76 47.01
N ASN A 32 -4.11 17.03 48.12
CA ASN A 32 -3.00 16.38 48.83
C ASN A 32 -3.20 14.86 48.79
N LEU A 33 -2.13 14.11 48.51
CA LEU A 33 -2.12 12.65 48.48
C LEU A 33 -0.92 12.12 49.27
N GLU A 34 -1.17 11.35 50.32
CA GLU A 34 -0.13 10.68 51.11
C GLU A 34 0.08 9.26 50.57
N ARG A 35 1.31 8.91 50.16
CA ARG A 35 1.61 7.68 49.39
C ARG A 35 2.87 6.99 49.87
N SER A 36 2.93 5.67 49.67
CA SER A 36 4.15 4.89 49.91
C SER A 36 5.16 5.16 48.79
N GLU A 37 6.45 5.16 49.12
CA GLU A 37 7.53 5.24 48.14
C GLU A 37 7.53 4.05 47.19
N GLU A 38 7.03 2.91 47.68
CA GLU A 38 6.92 1.63 46.98
C GLU A 38 5.67 1.53 46.10
N GLU A 39 4.75 2.51 46.16
CA GLU A 39 3.54 2.46 45.32
C GLU A 39 3.93 2.65 43.85
N PRO A 40 3.45 1.78 42.94
CA PRO A 40 3.66 1.96 41.50
C PRO A 40 3.11 3.31 40.99
N LEU A 41 3.84 3.95 40.07
CA LEU A 41 3.52 5.27 39.56
C LEU A 41 2.18 5.31 38.80
N ASP A 42 1.83 4.25 38.07
CA ASP A 42 0.54 4.09 37.39
C ASP A 42 -0.66 4.21 38.36
N ARG A 43 -0.53 3.64 39.56
CA ARG A 43 -1.54 3.68 40.61
C ARG A 43 -1.68 5.09 41.18
N LEU A 44 -0.57 5.82 41.32
CA LEU A 44 -0.60 7.24 41.66
C LEU A 44 -1.33 8.06 40.59
N LEU A 45 -0.99 7.88 39.32
CA LEU A 45 -1.62 8.58 38.20
C LEU A 45 -3.14 8.32 38.17
N GLN A 46 -3.57 7.07 38.39
CA GLN A 46 -4.98 6.71 38.50
C GLN A 46 -5.70 7.46 39.65
N ARG A 47 -5.05 7.57 40.81
CA ARG A 47 -5.60 8.29 41.97
C ARG A 47 -5.64 9.81 41.78
N LEU A 48 -4.65 10.37 41.10
CA LEU A 48 -4.63 11.77 40.68
C LEU A 48 -5.84 12.04 39.78
N ARG A 49 -6.08 11.20 38.77
CA ARG A 49 -7.26 11.29 37.89
C ARG A 49 -8.57 11.27 38.68
N LEU A 50 -8.71 10.34 39.62
CA LEU A 50 -9.91 10.26 40.48
C LEU A 50 -10.08 11.51 41.36
N SER A 51 -8.99 12.08 41.87
CA SER A 51 -9.03 13.29 42.69
C SER A 51 -9.43 14.52 41.87
N CYS A 52 -8.85 14.69 40.67
CA CYS A 52 -9.24 15.73 39.73
C CYS A 52 -10.72 15.63 39.34
N ARG A 53 -11.21 14.41 39.08
CA ARG A 53 -12.63 14.16 38.76
C ARG A 53 -13.55 14.61 39.90
N LYS A 54 -13.23 14.28 41.15
CA LYS A 54 -14.02 14.70 42.32
C LYS A 54 -14.07 16.21 42.47
N VAL A 55 -12.93 16.89 42.32
CA VAL A 55 -12.85 18.36 42.40
C VAL A 55 -13.68 19.00 41.28
N THR A 56 -13.58 18.47 40.05
CA THR A 56 -14.33 18.97 38.89
C THR A 56 -15.84 18.81 39.09
N GLN A 57 -16.30 17.62 39.53
CA GLN A 57 -17.71 17.37 39.84
C GLN A 57 -18.25 18.29 40.94
N LYS A 58 -17.45 18.51 42.00
CA LYS A 58 -17.83 19.41 43.09
C LYS A 58 -18.00 20.85 42.59
N ARG A 59 -17.06 21.33 41.77
CA ARG A 59 -17.11 22.68 41.20
C ARG A 59 -18.31 22.86 40.26
N LEU A 60 -18.57 21.90 39.37
CA LEU A 60 -19.75 21.91 38.50
C LEU A 60 -21.06 21.93 39.30
N ALA A 61 -21.14 21.16 40.38
CA ALA A 61 -22.29 21.17 41.28
C ALA A 61 -22.46 22.52 42.00
N GLU A 62 -21.38 23.16 42.43
CA GLU A 62 -21.38 24.49 43.03
C GLU A 62 -21.79 25.59 42.03
N GLU A 63 -21.28 25.56 40.80
CA GLU A 63 -21.63 26.49 39.73
C GLU A 63 -23.11 26.33 39.31
N THR A 64 -23.60 25.09 39.21
CA THR A 64 -25.02 24.81 38.96
C THR A 64 -25.92 25.33 40.10
N ARG A 65 -25.48 25.18 41.35
CA ARG A 65 -26.19 25.73 42.52
C ARG A 65 -26.19 27.26 42.53
N LYS A 66 -25.05 27.89 42.20
CA LYS A 66 -24.93 29.36 42.07
C LYS A 66 -25.79 29.90 40.92
N GLY A 67 -25.82 29.23 39.77
CA GLY A 67 -26.70 29.59 38.66
C GLY A 67 -28.19 29.48 39.00
N LYS A 68 -28.59 28.40 39.70
CA LYS A 68 -29.96 28.26 40.21
C LYS A 68 -30.31 29.31 41.28
N ALA A 69 -29.37 29.67 42.15
CA ALA A 69 -29.55 30.71 43.17
C ALA A 69 -29.66 32.11 42.53
N ALA A 70 -28.82 32.42 41.54
CA ALA A 70 -28.86 33.67 40.78
C ALA A 70 -30.17 33.81 39.98
N ARG A 71 -30.66 32.72 39.38
CA ARG A 71 -31.96 32.68 38.70
C ARG A 71 -33.13 32.88 39.68
N LYS A 72 -33.04 32.31 40.88
CA LYS A 72 -34.04 32.50 41.95
C LYS A 72 -34.02 33.93 42.52
N GLN A 73 -32.86 34.56 42.62
CA GLN A 73 -32.73 35.96 43.04
C GLN A 73 -33.23 36.93 41.97
N ARG A 74 -32.94 36.69 40.68
CA ARG A 74 -33.50 37.49 39.57
C ARG A 74 -35.03 37.43 39.54
N LYS A 75 -35.60 36.23 39.68
CA LYS A 75 -37.06 36.04 39.73
C LYS A 75 -37.71 36.74 40.93
N LYS A 76 -37.02 36.79 42.07
CA LYS A 76 -37.49 37.49 43.27
C LYS A 76 -37.36 39.02 43.18
N ALA A 77 -36.42 39.53 42.38
CA ALA A 77 -36.25 40.95 42.09
C ALA A 77 -37.24 41.46 41.03
N GLU A 78 -37.63 40.61 40.08
CA GLU A 78 -38.70 40.88 39.11
C GLU A 78 -40.10 40.90 39.76
N GLU A 79 -40.32 40.11 40.81
CA GLU A 79 -41.59 40.10 41.58
C GLU A 79 -41.73 41.29 42.56
N SER A 80 -40.69 42.12 42.77
CA SER A 80 -40.71 43.23 43.74
C SER A 80 -40.79 44.64 43.13
N SER A 81 -40.96 44.79 41.82
CA SER A 81 -41.20 46.09 41.17
C SER A 81 -42.53 46.10 40.42
N PRO A 82 -43.54 46.90 40.85
CA PRO A 82 -44.76 47.07 40.09
C PRO A 82 -44.57 48.18 39.04
N GLY A 83 -44.54 47.79 37.77
CA GLY A 83 -44.83 48.70 36.66
C GLY A 83 -43.74 48.79 35.59
N ALA A 84 -43.96 48.11 34.47
CA ALA A 84 -43.93 48.65 33.11
C ALA A 84 -44.01 47.50 32.09
N HIS A 85 -44.80 47.73 31.04
CA HIS A 85 -44.99 46.83 29.91
C HIS A 85 -43.72 46.64 29.06
N ALA A 86 -43.70 45.48 28.39
CA ALA A 86 -43.28 45.24 27.00
C ALA A 86 -41.97 44.50 26.71
N ALA A 87 -42.06 43.75 25.60
CA ALA A 87 -41.02 43.15 24.77
C ALA A 87 -40.40 41.83 25.22
N THR A 88 -40.97 40.75 24.69
CA THR A 88 -40.30 39.48 24.43
C THR A 88 -39.23 39.67 23.34
N GLU A 89 -37.96 39.63 23.72
CA GLU A 89 -36.86 39.28 22.81
C GLU A 89 -36.24 37.94 23.27
N PRO A 90 -35.95 37.00 22.35
CA PRO A 90 -35.26 35.77 22.70
C PRO A 90 -33.77 36.09 22.88
N VAL A 91 -33.31 36.14 24.12
CA VAL A 91 -31.88 36.11 24.41
C VAL A 91 -31.37 34.72 24.08
N HIS A 92 -30.69 34.62 22.93
CA HIS A 92 -29.77 33.52 22.62
C HIS A 92 -28.70 33.46 23.71
N ASN A 93 -28.93 32.59 24.70
CA ASN A 93 -27.90 32.22 25.65
C ASN A 93 -27.02 31.19 24.93
N GLU A 94 -25.99 31.67 24.23
CA GLU A 94 -24.83 30.83 23.93
C GLU A 94 -24.22 30.40 25.26
N GLU A 95 -24.71 29.28 25.81
CA GLU A 95 -23.91 28.48 26.71
C GLU A 95 -22.71 27.99 25.91
N LYS A 96 -21.60 28.74 26.00
CA LYS A 96 -20.26 28.16 25.83
C LYS A 96 -20.17 26.98 26.78
N LYS A 97 -20.57 25.79 26.31
CA LYS A 97 -20.18 24.52 26.91
C LYS A 97 -18.66 24.47 26.80
N ALA A 98 -17.98 24.94 27.84
CA ALA A 98 -16.62 24.53 28.10
C ALA A 98 -16.63 23.00 28.05
N ALA A 99 -15.85 22.44 27.13
CA ALA A 99 -15.77 21.02 26.88
C ALA A 99 -15.73 20.27 28.21
N ALA A 100 -16.61 19.28 28.36
CA ALA A 100 -16.66 18.47 29.56
C ALA A 100 -15.29 17.82 29.79
N ILE A 101 -14.53 18.34 30.76
CA ILE A 101 -13.27 17.79 31.27
C ILE A 101 -13.64 16.54 32.09
N GLU A 102 -14.37 15.59 31.51
CA GLU A 102 -14.97 14.49 32.26
C GLU A 102 -14.11 13.24 32.32
N ASP A 103 -13.10 13.12 31.46
CA ASP A 103 -12.10 12.07 31.58
C ASP A 103 -10.71 12.60 31.20
N LEU A 104 -9.77 12.58 32.16
CA LEU A 104 -8.34 12.85 31.97
C LEU A 104 -7.51 11.53 31.93
N PRO A 105 -7.78 10.57 31.03
CA PRO A 105 -7.11 9.27 31.03
C PRO A 105 -5.66 9.33 30.51
N PHE A 106 -5.19 10.51 30.10
CA PHE A 106 -3.85 10.75 29.55
C PHE A 106 -3.06 11.78 30.36
N ILE A 107 -3.15 11.70 31.69
CA ILE A 107 -2.25 12.43 32.59
C ILE A 107 -0.95 11.65 32.75
N PHE A 108 0.17 12.36 32.58
CA PHE A 108 1.52 11.87 32.80
C PHE A 108 2.30 12.80 33.75
N VAL A 109 3.33 12.25 34.39
CA VAL A 109 4.34 13.01 35.12
C VAL A 109 5.60 13.09 34.25
N ARG A 110 6.08 14.30 34.00
CA ARG A 110 7.24 14.55 33.13
C ARG A 110 8.44 15.06 33.93
N ARG A 111 9.63 14.54 33.61
CA ARG A 111 10.92 15.00 34.14
C ARG A 111 11.38 16.27 33.42
N LYS A 112 12.34 16.98 34.02
CA LYS A 112 12.89 18.24 33.49
C LYS A 112 13.59 18.10 32.14
N ASP A 113 14.16 16.94 31.85
CA ASP A 113 14.78 16.61 30.57
C ASP A 113 13.77 16.28 29.45
N GLY A 114 12.47 16.34 29.76
CA GLY A 114 11.38 16.04 28.83
C GLY A 114 10.95 14.57 28.80
N THR A 115 11.64 13.68 29.52
CA THR A 115 11.29 12.25 29.57
C THR A 115 10.07 11.99 30.45
N VAL A 116 9.23 11.04 30.05
CA VAL A 116 8.07 10.58 30.83
C VAL A 116 8.53 9.49 31.79
N ALA A 117 8.14 9.57 33.06
CA ALA A 117 8.49 8.54 34.04
C ALA A 117 7.73 7.22 33.74
N PRO A 118 8.40 6.06 33.73
CA PRO A 118 7.76 4.76 33.49
C PRO A 118 6.70 4.46 34.56
N GLY A 119 5.55 3.92 34.15
CA GLY A 119 4.43 3.66 35.07
C GLY A 119 4.66 2.50 36.06
N ASP A 120 5.63 1.63 35.76
CA ASP A 120 6.04 0.46 36.53
C ASP A 120 7.10 0.77 37.61
N GLU A 121 7.73 1.96 37.57
CA GLU A 121 8.61 2.40 38.63
C GLU A 121 7.82 2.77 39.91
N ALA A 122 8.45 2.55 41.06
CA ALA A 122 7.93 2.97 42.35
C ALA A 122 8.02 4.51 42.49
N CYS A 123 7.00 5.14 43.09
CA CYS A 123 6.88 6.59 43.23
C CYS A 123 8.16 7.26 43.77
N GLY A 124 8.75 6.71 44.83
CA GLY A 124 9.96 7.28 45.45
C GLY A 124 11.18 7.24 44.51
N VAL A 125 11.33 6.15 43.74
CA VAL A 125 12.43 5.97 42.78
C VAL A 125 12.29 6.94 41.61
N SER A 126 11.07 7.12 41.09
CA SER A 126 10.80 8.07 40.01
C SER A 126 11.04 9.52 40.43
N PHE A 127 10.76 9.87 41.68
CA PHE A 127 10.94 11.23 42.21
C PHE A 127 12.38 11.56 42.61
N GLN A 128 13.12 10.62 43.21
CA GLN A 128 14.53 10.81 43.56
C GLN A 128 15.43 11.07 42.34
N ARG A 129 15.04 10.55 41.17
CA ARG A 129 15.80 10.70 39.90
C ARG A 129 15.52 12.01 39.16
N ALA A 130 14.63 12.88 39.64
CA ALA A 130 14.27 14.12 38.95
C ALA A 130 15.24 15.27 39.28
N SER A 131 16.04 15.72 38.30
CA SER A 131 16.86 16.93 38.47
C SER A 131 16.00 18.20 38.33
N LEU A 132 16.03 19.10 39.33
CA LEU A 132 15.15 20.27 39.46
C LEU A 132 15.72 21.56 38.84
N ILE A 133 14.87 22.49 38.35
CA ILE A 133 15.01 23.96 38.46
C ILE A 133 13.57 24.51 38.55
N CYS A 134 13.31 25.34 39.57
CA CYS A 134 12.08 26.12 39.73
C CYS A 134 12.17 27.45 38.96
N PHE A 135 11.08 27.88 38.34
CA PHE A 135 10.81 29.31 38.10
C PHE A 135 9.39 29.64 38.58
N SER A 136 9.31 30.57 39.53
CA SER A 136 8.07 31.24 39.92
C SER A 136 7.88 32.48 39.04
N PRO A 137 6.72 32.71 38.41
CA PRO A 137 6.37 34.05 37.96
C PRO A 137 5.81 34.82 39.15
N PHE A 138 6.27 36.07 39.34
CA PHE A 138 5.88 37.06 40.37
C PHE A 138 6.79 37.19 41.61
N ALA A 139 7.82 38.03 41.47
CA ALA A 139 8.19 39.05 42.46
C ALA A 139 8.87 40.25 41.74
N PRO A 140 8.72 41.49 42.25
CA PRO A 140 8.93 42.73 41.48
C PRO A 140 10.40 43.18 41.36
N GLN A 141 10.64 44.04 40.37
CA GLN A 141 11.91 44.69 40.03
C GLN A 141 12.58 45.41 41.20
N GLY A 142 13.92 45.31 41.27
CA GLY A 142 14.80 46.16 42.07
C GLY A 142 16.26 45.93 41.73
N ASP A 143 16.95 46.98 41.30
CA ASP A 143 18.34 47.05 40.87
C ASP A 143 19.38 46.62 41.93
N ALA A 144 20.51 46.07 41.48
CA ALA A 144 21.89 46.52 41.80
C ALA A 144 22.94 45.40 41.64
N GLU A 145 23.84 45.61 40.67
CA GLU A 145 25.31 45.46 40.73
C GLU A 145 26.02 44.37 41.59
N ARG A 146 26.80 43.56 40.85
CA ARG A 146 28.25 43.25 41.00
C ARG A 146 28.77 42.19 42.01
N THR A 147 29.69 41.40 41.42
CA THR A 147 30.92 40.77 41.95
C THR A 147 30.87 39.41 42.67
N GLY A 148 31.76 38.51 42.22
CA GLY A 148 32.67 37.80 43.13
C GLY A 148 32.62 36.27 43.14
N LYS A 149 33.74 35.65 42.78
CA LYS A 149 34.08 34.21 42.93
C LYS A 149 34.03 33.74 44.39
N SER A 150 33.77 32.45 44.64
CA SER A 150 34.71 31.49 45.28
C SER A 150 34.01 30.34 46.06
N GLU A 151 34.40 29.12 45.67
CA GLU A 151 34.63 27.87 46.42
C GLU A 151 33.96 27.52 47.78
N LEU A 152 33.36 26.33 47.78
CA LEU A 152 33.40 25.20 48.74
C LEU A 152 33.11 25.43 50.23
N SER A 153 32.02 24.80 50.71
CA SER A 153 32.11 23.78 51.77
C SER A 153 30.84 22.90 51.81
N PRO A 154 30.96 21.59 52.15
CA PRO A 154 29.84 20.67 52.26
C PRO A 154 29.35 20.54 53.71
N ARG A 155 28.02 20.39 53.85
CA ARG A 155 27.22 19.89 55.00
C ARG A 155 26.23 20.90 55.56
N ASP A 156 24.99 20.76 55.11
CA ASP A 156 23.88 20.34 55.97
C ASP A 156 22.73 19.86 55.08
N GLU A 157 22.71 18.55 54.75
CA GLU A 157 21.52 17.91 54.16
C GLU A 157 20.52 17.61 55.28
N SER A 158 19.83 18.65 55.73
CA SER A 158 18.60 18.53 56.50
C SER A 158 17.60 19.62 56.10
N ALA A 159 17.32 19.69 54.79
CA ALA A 159 16.22 20.50 54.28
C ALA A 159 15.49 19.73 53.19
N ASP A 160 14.18 19.60 53.38
CA ASP A 160 13.20 18.99 52.50
C ASP A 160 13.54 19.20 51.01
N SER A 161 13.90 18.12 50.31
CA SER A 161 14.01 18.14 48.85
C SER A 161 12.61 18.19 48.26
N GLU A 162 12.06 19.40 48.18
CA GLU A 162 10.85 19.68 47.41
C GLU A 162 11.12 19.37 45.94
N ASN A 163 10.68 18.19 45.50
CA ASN A 163 10.73 17.83 44.09
C ASN A 163 9.45 18.35 43.41
N VAL A 164 9.59 19.24 42.43
CA VAL A 164 8.48 19.77 41.63
C VAL A 164 8.50 19.09 40.26
N LEU A 165 7.41 18.40 39.92
CA LEU A 165 7.22 17.73 38.64
C LEU A 165 6.02 18.30 37.89
N GLU A 166 6.08 18.28 36.56
CA GLU A 166 4.96 18.78 35.74
C GLU A 166 3.93 17.68 35.48
N VAL A 167 2.67 18.00 35.78
CA VAL A 167 1.52 17.21 35.38
C VAL A 167 1.08 17.68 34.01
N VAL A 168 1.22 16.83 32.99
CA VAL A 168 0.89 17.15 31.60
C VAL A 168 -0.28 16.27 31.13
N TRP A 169 -1.20 16.86 30.38
CA TRP A 169 -2.26 16.14 29.67
C TRP A 169 -1.93 16.06 28.18
N ASP A 170 -1.89 14.84 27.64
CA ASP A 170 -1.57 14.58 26.24
C ASP A 170 -2.61 13.64 25.60
N PRO A 171 -3.78 14.17 25.16
CA PRO A 171 -4.85 13.34 24.63
C PRO A 171 -4.52 12.78 23.23
N PRO A 172 -5.16 11.66 22.82
CA PRO A 172 -5.12 11.17 21.46
C PRO A 172 -5.73 12.21 20.53
N VAL A 173 -4.93 12.70 19.58
CA VAL A 173 -5.35 13.76 18.65
C VAL A 173 -4.94 13.47 17.22
N ALA A 174 -5.75 13.97 16.29
CA ALA A 174 -5.36 14.12 14.91
C ALA A 174 -4.48 15.37 14.77
N ARG A 175 -3.31 15.24 14.15
CA ARG A 175 -2.41 16.37 13.86
C ARG A 175 -2.68 17.00 12.51
N CYS A 176 -2.91 16.18 11.49
CA CYS A 176 -3.37 16.63 10.18
C CYS A 176 -4.17 15.53 9.48
N ILE A 177 -4.99 15.92 8.53
CA ILE A 177 -5.71 15.03 7.61
C ILE A 177 -5.43 15.49 6.18
N TYR A 178 -5.12 14.56 5.28
CA TYR A 178 -4.78 14.85 3.89
C TYR A 178 -5.21 13.71 2.96
N VAL A 179 -5.20 13.99 1.66
CA VAL A 179 -5.52 13.03 0.60
C VAL A 179 -4.31 12.94 -0.34
N PRO A 180 -3.68 11.76 -0.50
CA PRO A 180 -2.44 11.61 -1.25
C PRO A 180 -2.63 11.33 -2.75
N GLN A 181 -3.80 11.70 -3.32
CA GLN A 181 -4.16 11.43 -4.72
C GLN A 181 -5.03 12.55 -5.31
N ALA A 182 -5.21 12.52 -6.63
CA ALA A 182 -6.23 13.33 -7.30
C ALA A 182 -7.65 12.88 -6.91
N VAL A 183 -8.58 13.82 -6.88
CA VAL A 183 -9.97 13.59 -6.45
C VAL A 183 -10.87 13.54 -7.67
N TYR A 184 -11.17 12.33 -8.12
CA TYR A 184 -12.02 12.08 -9.29
C TYR A 184 -13.35 11.43 -8.92
N THR A 185 -14.41 11.74 -9.67
CA THR A 185 -15.67 11.00 -9.61
C THR A 185 -15.48 9.51 -9.89
N GLY A 186 -15.94 8.62 -9.03
CA GLY A 186 -15.82 7.17 -9.20
C GLY A 186 -14.46 6.58 -8.80
N CYS A 187 -13.47 7.40 -8.44
CA CYS A 187 -12.24 6.92 -7.83
C CYS A 187 -12.39 6.91 -6.30
N PRO A 188 -12.04 5.82 -5.60
CA PRO A 188 -12.05 5.83 -4.14
C PRO A 188 -10.97 6.79 -3.61
N VAL A 189 -11.37 7.75 -2.79
CA VAL A 189 -10.51 8.78 -2.21
C VAL A 189 -10.13 8.38 -0.79
N LEU A 190 -8.84 8.23 -0.50
CA LEU A 190 -8.34 7.83 0.81
C LEU A 190 -8.00 9.06 1.67
N ALA A 191 -8.57 9.12 2.86
CA ALA A 191 -8.19 10.07 3.90
C ALA A 191 -7.09 9.49 4.78
N CYS A 192 -5.92 10.12 4.76
CA CYS A 192 -4.78 9.80 5.62
C CYS A 192 -4.75 10.77 6.80
N VAL A 193 -4.51 10.25 8.01
CA VAL A 193 -4.49 11.06 9.23
C VAL A 193 -3.19 10.81 9.96
N VAL A 194 -2.42 11.87 10.22
CA VAL A 194 -1.28 11.77 11.13
C VAL A 194 -1.80 11.96 12.55
N THR A 195 -1.53 10.99 13.42
CA THR A 195 -2.00 10.99 14.80
C THR A 195 -0.85 11.22 15.78
N GLU A 196 -1.20 11.65 17.00
CA GLU A 196 -0.31 11.63 18.16
C GLU A 196 -1.06 10.92 19.29
N HIS A 197 -0.41 9.95 19.93
CA HIS A 197 -0.97 9.15 21.03
C HIS A 197 -2.30 8.43 20.71
N ALA A 198 -2.62 8.22 19.43
CA ALA A 198 -3.79 7.50 18.95
C ALA A 198 -3.41 6.60 17.78
N ASN A 199 -4.12 5.48 17.59
CA ASN A 199 -4.08 4.81 16.29
C ASN A 199 -5.01 5.54 15.32
N GLU A 200 -4.72 5.45 14.03
CA GLU A 200 -5.57 6.04 12.99
C GLU A 200 -7.00 5.47 13.04
N ASP A 201 -7.15 4.19 13.39
CA ASP A 201 -8.45 3.51 13.47
C ASP A 201 -9.29 3.98 14.67
N ASP A 202 -8.68 4.66 15.64
CA ASP A 202 -9.39 5.24 16.79
C ASP A 202 -10.10 6.55 16.42
N LEU A 203 -9.85 7.09 15.22
CA LEU A 203 -10.38 8.38 14.78
C LEU A 203 -11.62 8.23 13.90
N VAL A 204 -12.54 9.17 14.08
CA VAL A 204 -13.69 9.36 13.20
C VAL A 204 -13.29 10.33 12.11
N ILE A 205 -13.52 9.94 10.86
CA ILE A 205 -13.36 10.78 9.68
C ILE A 205 -14.74 11.04 9.09
N GLU A 206 -15.11 12.32 8.99
CA GLU A 206 -16.35 12.78 8.40
C GLU A 206 -16.07 13.55 7.12
N TRP A 207 -16.89 13.30 6.10
CA TRP A 207 -16.87 14.00 4.82
C TRP A 207 -18.08 14.92 4.74
N ARG A 208 -17.89 16.14 4.26
CA ARG A 208 -18.91 17.18 4.08
C ARG A 208 -18.71 17.93 2.77
N TYR A 209 -19.74 18.64 2.30
CA TYR A 209 -19.57 19.67 1.29
C TYR A 209 -19.19 21.00 1.94
N GLU A 210 -18.32 21.79 1.28
CA GLU A 210 -17.92 23.11 1.77
C GLU A 210 -19.08 24.11 1.79
N ASP A 211 -19.97 24.05 0.81
CA ASP A 211 -21.17 24.90 0.69
C ASP A 211 -22.14 24.76 1.87
N SER A 212 -21.96 23.73 2.68
CA SER A 212 -22.79 23.43 3.85
C SER A 212 -22.23 24.01 5.16
N GLY A 213 -21.03 24.61 5.14
CA GLY A 213 -20.36 25.16 6.32
C GLY A 213 -19.73 24.10 7.25
N ALA A 214 -19.01 24.57 8.29
CA ALA A 214 -18.26 23.71 9.22
C ALA A 214 -19.13 22.70 10.00
N ASP A 215 -20.41 23.05 10.20
CA ASP A 215 -21.43 22.23 10.88
C ASP A 215 -22.47 21.64 9.91
N GLY A 216 -22.15 21.62 8.60
CA GLY A 216 -22.99 21.02 7.57
C GLY A 216 -23.23 19.51 7.77
N PRO A 217 -24.23 18.93 7.08
CA PRO A 217 -24.54 17.51 7.19
C PRO A 217 -23.35 16.66 6.75
N VAL A 218 -23.14 15.57 7.48
CA VAL A 218 -22.11 14.57 7.15
C VAL A 218 -22.64 13.70 6.02
N ILE A 219 -21.94 13.69 4.88
CA ILE A 219 -22.33 12.90 3.71
C ILE A 219 -21.78 11.49 3.75
N HIS A 220 -20.66 11.29 4.46
CA HIS A 220 -20.04 9.99 4.65
C HIS A 220 -19.18 9.96 5.92
N ARG A 221 -19.10 8.78 6.55
CA ARG A 221 -18.18 8.49 7.66
C ARG A 221 -17.34 7.29 7.31
N GLY A 222 -16.03 7.46 7.32
CA GLY A 222 -15.10 6.41 6.93
C GLY A 222 -13.78 6.96 6.39
N ARG A 223 -12.79 6.07 6.30
CA ARG A 223 -11.44 6.40 5.81
C ARG A 223 -11.39 6.68 4.32
N HIS A 224 -12.37 6.23 3.56
CA HIS A 224 -12.42 6.46 2.13
C HIS A 224 -13.82 6.88 1.70
N TYR A 225 -13.90 7.71 0.67
CA TYR A 225 -15.16 8.10 0.03
C TYR A 225 -14.97 8.04 -1.48
N THR A 226 -15.94 7.50 -2.20
CA THR A 226 -15.93 7.49 -3.67
C THR A 226 -16.86 8.60 -4.17
N PRO A 227 -16.34 9.71 -4.70
CA PRO A 227 -17.17 10.81 -5.18
C PRO A 227 -18.09 10.35 -6.30
N LYS A 228 -19.32 10.83 -6.27
CA LYS A 228 -20.38 10.56 -7.25
C LYS A 228 -20.33 11.64 -8.34
N PRO A 229 -20.99 11.43 -9.48
CA PRO A 229 -21.11 12.48 -10.51
C PRO A 229 -21.74 13.77 -9.99
N ALA A 230 -22.66 13.68 -9.03
CA ALA A 230 -23.26 14.84 -8.38
C ALA A 230 -22.28 15.64 -7.51
N ASP A 231 -21.08 15.12 -7.25
CA ASP A 231 -20.03 15.80 -6.50
C ASP A 231 -19.09 16.61 -7.42
N GLU A 232 -19.17 16.43 -8.74
CA GLU A 232 -18.31 17.12 -9.71
C GLU A 232 -18.36 18.64 -9.53
N GLY A 233 -17.19 19.27 -9.51
CA GLY A 233 -17.02 20.71 -9.28
C GLY A 233 -17.25 21.15 -7.83
N ARG A 234 -17.72 20.28 -6.93
CA ARG A 234 -17.93 20.61 -5.51
C ARG A 234 -16.65 20.42 -4.71
N VAL A 235 -16.51 21.20 -3.65
CA VAL A 235 -15.40 21.09 -2.69
C VAL A 235 -15.82 20.21 -1.52
N LEU A 236 -15.00 19.21 -1.21
CA LEU A 236 -15.19 18.31 -0.08
C LEU A 236 -14.33 18.75 1.11
N ILE A 237 -14.93 18.80 2.29
CA ILE A 237 -14.23 19.03 3.56
C ILE A 237 -14.16 17.73 4.34
N LEU A 238 -12.95 17.35 4.74
CA LEU A 238 -12.70 16.26 5.67
C LEU A 238 -12.56 16.82 7.07
N LYS A 239 -13.12 16.13 8.05
CA LYS A 239 -12.91 16.39 9.47
C LYS A 239 -12.50 15.11 10.17
N ALA A 240 -11.33 15.09 10.81
CA ALA A 240 -10.86 13.98 11.62
C ALA A 240 -10.81 14.35 13.09
N TYR A 241 -11.28 13.46 13.97
CA TYR A 241 -11.20 13.64 15.42
C TYR A 241 -11.34 12.33 16.18
N HIS A 242 -10.81 12.30 17.41
CA HIS A 242 -11.05 11.19 18.32
C HIS A 242 -12.46 11.33 18.94
N PRO A 243 -13.30 10.27 19.01
CA PRO A 243 -14.68 10.35 19.49
C PRO A 243 -14.84 11.03 20.86
N LEU A 244 -13.91 10.75 21.79
CA LEU A 244 -13.91 11.31 23.14
C LEU A 244 -13.34 12.74 23.21
N TYR A 245 -12.63 13.19 22.17
CA TYR A 245 -11.94 14.48 22.14
C TYR A 245 -12.20 15.24 20.83
N SER A 246 -13.47 15.31 20.44
CA SER A 246 -13.91 15.95 19.19
C SER A 246 -13.51 17.43 19.08
N VAL A 247 -13.23 18.10 20.20
CA VAL A 247 -12.73 19.48 20.26
C VAL A 247 -11.36 19.65 19.58
N PHE A 248 -10.56 18.58 19.48
CA PHE A 248 -9.26 18.61 18.80
C PHE A 248 -9.34 18.13 17.35
N SER A 249 -10.48 18.36 16.70
CA SER A 249 -10.63 18.01 15.30
C SER A 249 -9.66 18.79 14.41
N VAL A 250 -9.21 18.14 13.34
CA VAL A 250 -8.52 18.79 12.22
C VAL A 250 -9.41 18.71 11.00
N THR A 251 -9.36 19.75 10.17
CA THR A 251 -10.13 19.82 8.94
C THR A 251 -9.22 20.07 7.76
N ASN A 252 -9.57 19.55 6.59
CA ASN A 252 -8.91 19.84 5.33
C ASN A 252 -9.95 20.04 4.23
N SER A 253 -9.83 21.13 3.46
CA SER A 253 -10.67 21.40 2.29
C SER A 253 -9.93 20.93 1.05
N LEU A 254 -10.54 20.04 0.29
CA LEU A 254 -9.94 19.46 -0.91
C LEU A 254 -10.10 20.39 -2.13
N PRO A 255 -9.30 20.21 -3.19
CA PRO A 255 -9.64 20.77 -4.49
C PRO A 255 -11.03 20.30 -4.97
N PRO A 256 -11.70 21.06 -5.87
CA PRO A 256 -12.94 20.63 -6.48
C PRO A 256 -12.83 19.22 -7.08
N VAL A 257 -13.85 18.40 -6.87
CA VAL A 257 -13.92 17.06 -7.46
C VAL A 257 -13.92 17.18 -8.98
N LEU A 258 -13.00 16.47 -9.64
CA LEU A 258 -12.86 16.47 -11.09
C LEU A 258 -13.60 15.28 -11.71
N PRO A 259 -14.10 15.39 -12.95
CA PRO A 259 -14.57 14.22 -13.68
C PRO A 259 -13.41 13.24 -13.88
N CYS A 260 -13.67 11.95 -13.66
CA CYS A 260 -12.66 10.93 -13.93
C CYS A 260 -12.47 10.78 -15.43
N PRO A 261 -11.22 10.83 -15.93
CA PRO A 261 -10.92 10.48 -17.31
C PRO A 261 -11.46 9.08 -17.65
N SER A 262 -12.14 8.99 -18.78
CA SER A 262 -12.73 7.75 -19.27
C SER A 262 -12.16 7.40 -20.63
N ILE A 263 -11.97 6.11 -20.86
CA ILE A 263 -11.55 5.59 -22.15
C ILE A 263 -12.56 4.52 -22.59
N ASP A 264 -13.06 4.64 -23.81
CA ASP A 264 -14.16 3.79 -24.31
C ASP A 264 -13.76 2.31 -24.28
N TRP A 265 -12.58 1.98 -24.79
CA TRP A 265 -12.10 0.59 -24.79
C TRP A 265 -11.96 0.02 -23.38
N HIS A 266 -11.63 0.85 -22.38
CA HIS A 266 -11.48 0.40 -21.00
C HIS A 266 -12.82 0.01 -20.39
N PHE A 267 -13.85 0.82 -20.66
CA PHE A 267 -15.22 0.53 -20.25
C PHE A 267 -15.77 -0.72 -20.95
N GLU A 268 -15.58 -0.83 -22.28
CA GLU A 268 -16.02 -1.99 -23.06
C GLU A 268 -15.36 -3.29 -22.60
N ARG A 269 -14.03 -3.27 -22.40
CA ARG A 269 -13.24 -4.38 -21.89
C ARG A 269 -13.75 -4.90 -20.56
N ASN A 270 -14.02 -3.97 -19.63
CA ASN A 270 -14.51 -4.28 -18.30
C ASN A 270 -15.94 -4.86 -18.34
N ASN A 271 -16.83 -4.28 -19.14
CA ASN A 271 -18.19 -4.80 -19.30
C ASN A 271 -18.21 -6.21 -19.90
N ALA A 272 -17.31 -6.51 -20.84
CA ALA A 272 -17.20 -7.83 -21.45
C ALA A 272 -16.69 -8.92 -20.48
N PHE A 273 -16.04 -8.54 -19.38
CA PHE A 273 -15.60 -9.49 -18.35
C PHE A 273 -16.72 -9.90 -17.39
N SER A 274 -17.73 -9.04 -17.19
CA SER A 274 -18.89 -9.36 -16.36
C SER A 274 -19.78 -10.40 -17.06
N PRO A 275 -20.25 -11.46 -16.37
CA PRO A 275 -21.18 -12.41 -16.95
C PRO A 275 -22.46 -11.67 -17.36
N SER A 276 -22.68 -11.55 -18.66
CA SER A 276 -23.95 -11.05 -19.18
C SER A 276 -25.08 -11.97 -18.73
N SER A 277 -26.13 -11.41 -18.14
CA SER A 277 -27.41 -12.14 -18.10
C SER A 277 -27.80 -12.48 -19.55
N PRO A 278 -28.30 -13.69 -19.85
CA PRO A 278 -28.60 -14.06 -21.22
C PRO A 278 -29.64 -13.11 -21.82
N SER A 279 -29.26 -12.44 -22.91
CA SER A 279 -30.14 -11.84 -23.92
C SER A 279 -31.35 -11.02 -23.44
N SER A 280 -31.18 -9.70 -23.39
CA SER A 280 -32.13 -8.82 -24.08
C SER A 280 -31.34 -7.65 -24.67
N LEU A 281 -30.98 -7.77 -25.95
CA LEU A 281 -30.59 -6.62 -26.75
C LEU A 281 -31.82 -5.70 -26.83
N PRO A 282 -31.77 -4.45 -26.36
CA PRO A 282 -32.82 -3.51 -26.68
C PRO A 282 -32.69 -3.16 -28.17
N SER A 283 -33.78 -3.33 -28.91
CA SER A 283 -33.88 -2.89 -30.30
C SER A 283 -33.51 -1.41 -30.41
N LEU A 284 -32.67 -1.08 -31.38
CA LEU A 284 -32.32 0.28 -31.77
C LEU A 284 -33.60 1.07 -32.14
N SER A 285 -34.07 1.92 -31.24
CA SER A 285 -34.92 3.06 -31.55
C SER A 285 -34.09 4.35 -31.42
N PRO A 286 -34.03 5.21 -32.44
CA PRO A 286 -33.27 6.44 -32.35
C PRO A 286 -34.11 7.49 -31.61
N ALA A 287 -33.48 8.11 -30.60
CA ALA A 287 -33.88 9.32 -29.86
C ALA A 287 -34.26 9.10 -28.38
N SER A 288 -33.24 9.11 -27.53
CA SER A 288 -33.24 9.89 -26.27
C SER A 288 -31.83 9.84 -25.68
N SER A 289 -31.30 11.01 -25.34
CA SER A 289 -30.01 11.25 -24.67
C SER A 289 -29.59 10.16 -23.68
N SER A 290 -28.54 9.42 -24.00
CA SER A 290 -27.98 8.36 -23.15
C SER A 290 -27.17 8.96 -22.01
N SER A 291 -27.74 8.94 -20.80
CA SER A 291 -26.97 8.95 -19.56
C SER A 291 -26.20 7.64 -19.45
N VAL A 292 -24.88 7.70 -19.60
CA VAL A 292 -23.96 6.60 -19.30
C VAL A 292 -24.10 6.23 -17.81
N PRO A 293 -24.21 4.95 -17.42
CA PRO A 293 -24.25 4.57 -16.02
C PRO A 293 -22.95 4.99 -15.34
N SER A 294 -23.07 5.89 -14.37
CA SER A 294 -21.98 6.68 -13.81
C SER A 294 -21.47 6.13 -12.47
N HIS A 295 -21.52 4.81 -12.30
CA HIS A 295 -20.94 4.10 -11.17
C HIS A 295 -19.93 3.09 -11.71
N PRO A 296 -18.71 2.97 -11.14
CA PRO A 296 -17.94 1.77 -11.33
C PRO A 296 -18.69 0.66 -10.59
N SER A 297 -19.57 -0.04 -11.30
CA SER A 297 -20.11 -1.29 -10.79
C SER A 297 -18.95 -2.27 -10.71
N VAL A 298 -18.66 -2.75 -9.50
CA VAL A 298 -17.80 -3.92 -9.28
C VAL A 298 -18.12 -4.97 -10.33
N LEU A 299 -17.10 -5.46 -11.03
CA LEU A 299 -17.29 -6.39 -12.12
C LEU A 299 -17.96 -7.66 -11.61
N ALA A 300 -19.11 -7.99 -12.19
CA ALA A 300 -19.89 -9.12 -11.74
C ALA A 300 -19.05 -10.39 -11.84
N LYS A 301 -19.23 -11.28 -10.87
CA LYS A 301 -18.45 -12.50 -10.72
C LYS A 301 -19.37 -13.62 -10.29
N SER A 302 -19.17 -14.82 -10.84
CA SER A 302 -19.85 -16.01 -10.33
C SER A 302 -19.41 -16.31 -8.90
N SER A 303 -20.37 -16.52 -8.00
CA SER A 303 -20.12 -16.87 -6.58
C SER A 303 -19.49 -18.26 -6.38
N LYS A 304 -19.01 -18.92 -7.44
CA LYS A 304 -18.34 -20.23 -7.38
C LYS A 304 -16.93 -20.19 -7.97
N SER A 305 -16.45 -19.01 -8.31
CA SER A 305 -15.15 -18.82 -8.96
C SER A 305 -14.19 -18.04 -8.06
N LEU A 306 -12.90 -18.21 -8.26
CA LEU A 306 -11.82 -17.45 -7.66
C LEU A 306 -11.31 -16.46 -8.70
N ARG A 307 -11.41 -15.15 -8.44
CA ARG A 307 -10.89 -14.12 -9.34
C ARG A 307 -9.45 -13.84 -9.00
N VAL A 308 -8.57 -13.98 -9.98
CA VAL A 308 -7.15 -13.71 -9.86
C VAL A 308 -6.79 -12.59 -10.82
N CYS A 309 -6.11 -11.57 -10.31
CA CYS A 309 -5.63 -10.43 -11.08
C CYS A 309 -4.10 -10.36 -11.00
N SER A 310 -3.44 -10.06 -12.13
CA SER A 310 -2.02 -9.67 -12.18
C SER A 310 -1.90 -8.31 -12.85
N PHE A 311 -1.09 -7.41 -12.29
CA PHE A 311 -0.94 -6.06 -12.82
C PHE A 311 0.41 -5.43 -12.45
N ASN A 312 1.26 -5.17 -13.45
CA ASN A 312 2.41 -4.28 -13.29
C ASN A 312 1.89 -2.83 -13.25
N ILE A 313 2.12 -2.13 -12.14
CA ILE A 313 1.49 -0.81 -11.88
C ILE A 313 2.40 0.39 -12.16
N LEU A 314 3.55 0.17 -12.82
CA LEU A 314 4.53 1.18 -13.21
C LEU A 314 5.05 2.01 -12.03
N ALA A 315 6.23 1.68 -11.52
CA ALA A 315 6.78 2.37 -10.36
C ALA A 315 6.98 3.87 -10.67
N GLY A 316 6.67 4.73 -9.69
CA GLY A 316 6.83 6.18 -9.83
C GLY A 316 8.24 6.62 -10.23
N ALA A 317 9.26 5.88 -9.77
CA ALA A 317 10.67 6.12 -10.10
C ALA A 317 11.00 5.87 -11.57
N TYR A 318 10.25 5.02 -12.28
CA TYR A 318 10.49 4.72 -13.70
C TYR A 318 9.65 5.60 -14.62
N ALA A 319 8.48 6.05 -14.17
CA ALA A 319 7.52 6.78 -15.00
C ALA A 319 8.01 8.16 -15.49
N ARG A 320 9.01 8.76 -14.84
CA ARG A 320 9.44 10.15 -15.08
C ARG A 320 10.92 10.33 -15.41
N THR A 321 11.67 9.24 -15.61
CA THR A 321 13.06 9.35 -16.06
C THR A 321 13.14 10.06 -17.41
N PRO A 322 14.28 10.70 -17.75
CA PRO A 322 14.45 11.34 -19.06
C PRO A 322 14.15 10.40 -20.22
N HIS A 323 14.64 9.15 -20.14
CA HIS A 323 14.33 8.12 -21.13
C HIS A 323 12.84 7.80 -21.20
N ALA A 324 12.18 7.61 -20.06
CA ALA A 324 10.75 7.34 -20.01
C ALA A 324 9.94 8.46 -20.67
N VAL A 325 10.20 9.72 -20.34
CA VAL A 325 9.43 10.87 -20.87
C VAL A 325 9.73 11.11 -22.36
N GLN A 326 10.97 10.94 -22.80
CA GLN A 326 11.38 11.31 -24.17
C GLN A 326 11.20 10.17 -25.17
N ALA A 327 11.39 8.91 -24.75
CA ALA A 327 11.41 7.75 -25.64
C ALA A 327 10.20 6.83 -25.45
N MET A 328 9.83 6.49 -24.21
CA MET A 328 8.78 5.50 -23.93
C MET A 328 7.36 6.12 -23.94
N TYR A 329 7.21 7.28 -23.32
CA TYR A 329 5.93 7.96 -23.07
C TYR A 329 5.86 9.39 -23.66
N PRO A 330 6.41 9.69 -24.87
CA PRO A 330 6.42 11.06 -25.41
C PRO A 330 5.02 11.63 -25.69
N TYR A 331 4.01 10.75 -25.76
CA TYR A 331 2.60 11.08 -25.93
C TYR A 331 1.87 11.39 -24.60
N CYS A 332 2.45 11.02 -23.45
CA CYS A 332 1.82 11.16 -22.15
C CYS A 332 2.31 12.42 -21.44
N SER A 333 1.39 13.27 -20.98
CA SER A 333 1.77 14.50 -20.29
C SER A 333 2.33 14.21 -18.89
N GLY A 334 3.20 15.10 -18.38
CA GLY A 334 3.74 14.98 -17.02
C GLY A 334 2.67 14.92 -15.93
N HIS A 335 1.52 15.57 -16.14
CA HIS A 335 0.36 15.48 -15.24
C HIS A 335 -0.25 14.07 -15.19
N HIS A 336 -0.30 13.34 -16.31
CA HIS A 336 -0.83 11.97 -16.34
C HIS A 336 0.20 10.92 -15.90
N LEU A 337 1.50 11.22 -16.04
CA LEU A 337 2.57 10.41 -15.44
C LEU A 337 2.68 10.60 -13.92
N ASP A 338 2.16 11.71 -13.39
CA ASP A 338 2.22 12.01 -11.97
C ASP A 338 1.50 10.98 -11.09
N LEU A 339 2.14 10.64 -9.97
CA LEU A 339 1.67 9.59 -9.09
C LEU A 339 0.33 9.92 -8.42
N HIS A 340 -0.02 11.20 -8.20
CA HIS A 340 -1.33 11.56 -7.63
C HIS A 340 -2.47 11.21 -8.59
N HIS A 341 -2.27 11.46 -9.89
CA HIS A 341 -3.22 11.07 -10.93
C HIS A 341 -3.31 9.54 -11.04
N ARG A 342 -2.16 8.87 -11.18
CA ARG A 342 -2.12 7.42 -11.35
C ARG A 342 -2.67 6.67 -10.14
N LYS A 343 -2.42 7.13 -8.90
CA LYS A 343 -3.01 6.57 -7.66
C LYS A 343 -4.53 6.51 -7.72
N ALA A 344 -5.18 7.60 -8.14
CA ALA A 344 -6.63 7.66 -8.20
C ALA A 344 -7.20 6.63 -9.19
N LEU A 345 -6.57 6.51 -10.36
CA LEU A 345 -6.94 5.53 -11.38
C LEU A 345 -6.60 4.09 -10.97
N LEU A 346 -5.46 3.85 -10.31
CA LEU A 346 -5.11 2.53 -9.75
C LEU A 346 -6.13 2.08 -8.71
N GLY A 347 -6.52 2.97 -7.79
CA GLY A 347 -7.57 2.67 -6.81
C GLY A 347 -8.90 2.30 -7.47
N LYS A 348 -9.27 3.01 -8.54
CA LYS A 348 -10.48 2.72 -9.34
C LYS A 348 -10.37 1.36 -10.06
N GLU A 349 -9.25 1.09 -10.71
CA GLU A 349 -9.01 -0.15 -11.46
C GLU A 349 -9.08 -1.37 -10.53
N LEU A 350 -8.33 -1.35 -9.43
CA LEU A 350 -8.28 -2.46 -8.48
C LEU A 350 -9.63 -2.68 -7.78
N HIS A 351 -10.35 -1.60 -7.46
CA HIS A 351 -11.70 -1.70 -6.90
C HIS A 351 -12.70 -2.28 -7.91
N ALA A 352 -12.61 -1.90 -9.19
CA ALA A 352 -13.50 -2.42 -10.23
C ALA A 352 -13.25 -3.91 -10.52
N LEU A 353 -11.98 -4.34 -10.57
CA LEU A 353 -11.59 -5.73 -10.79
C LEU A 353 -12.12 -6.67 -9.68
N ASP A 354 -12.10 -6.20 -8.43
CA ASP A 354 -12.61 -6.93 -7.25
C ASP A 354 -11.99 -8.34 -7.11
N GLY A 355 -10.69 -8.46 -7.38
CA GLY A 355 -9.98 -9.75 -7.34
C GLY A 355 -9.93 -10.37 -5.95
N ASP A 356 -9.94 -11.70 -5.84
CA ASP A 356 -9.72 -12.39 -4.56
C ASP A 356 -8.24 -12.54 -4.24
N ILE A 357 -7.44 -12.65 -5.29
CA ILE A 357 -5.98 -12.64 -5.27
C ILE A 357 -5.56 -11.57 -6.27
N VAL A 358 -4.88 -10.54 -5.80
CA VAL A 358 -4.33 -9.48 -6.65
C VAL A 358 -2.82 -9.48 -6.50
N ALA A 359 -2.12 -9.79 -7.58
CA ALA A 359 -0.67 -9.80 -7.69
C ALA A 359 -0.21 -8.53 -8.44
N LEU A 360 0.55 -7.67 -7.77
CA LEU A 360 1.06 -6.43 -8.34
C LEU A 360 2.57 -6.50 -8.52
N GLN A 361 3.08 -5.94 -9.61
CA GLN A 361 4.52 -5.75 -9.87
C GLN A 361 4.82 -4.25 -9.98
N GLU A 362 6.08 -3.86 -9.78
CA GLU A 362 6.50 -2.45 -9.72
C GLU A 362 5.77 -1.61 -8.66
N CYS A 363 5.37 -2.27 -7.58
CA CYS A 363 4.74 -1.61 -6.47
C CYS A 363 5.80 -0.98 -5.57
N SER A 364 5.91 0.36 -5.58
CA SER A 364 6.82 1.04 -4.66
C SER A 364 6.39 0.90 -3.20
N SER A 365 7.35 0.84 -2.29
CA SER A 365 7.11 0.80 -0.84
C SER A 365 6.26 1.97 -0.37
N SER A 366 6.56 3.18 -0.86
CA SER A 366 5.79 4.38 -0.54
C SER A 366 4.34 4.27 -1.02
N LEU A 367 4.09 3.83 -2.25
CA LEU A 367 2.73 3.64 -2.78
C LEU A 367 1.97 2.57 -2.00
N PHE A 368 2.63 1.46 -1.66
CA PHE A 368 2.01 0.36 -0.94
C PHE A 368 1.55 0.79 0.46
N PHE A 369 2.46 1.29 1.30
CA PHE A 369 2.17 1.58 2.70
C PHE A 369 1.34 2.85 2.90
N SER A 370 1.50 3.86 2.03
CA SER A 370 0.75 5.13 2.18
C SER A 370 -0.62 5.13 1.50
N PHE A 371 -0.87 4.22 0.56
CA PHE A 371 -2.07 4.25 -0.26
C PHE A 371 -2.76 2.90 -0.43
N LEU A 372 -2.13 1.91 -1.08
CA LEU A 372 -2.81 0.65 -1.44
C LEU A 372 -3.22 -0.18 -0.21
N ALA A 373 -2.30 -0.43 0.71
CA ALA A 373 -2.58 -1.23 1.90
C ALA A 373 -3.63 -0.56 2.82
N PRO A 374 -3.58 0.76 3.09
CA PRO A 374 -4.65 1.44 3.83
C PRO A 374 -5.99 1.47 3.09
N LEU A 375 -6.00 1.66 1.77
CA LEU A 375 -7.23 1.75 0.98
C LEU A 375 -8.03 0.44 1.01
N PHE A 376 -7.34 -0.70 0.96
CA PHE A 376 -7.92 -2.04 0.89
C PHE A 376 -7.82 -2.82 2.21
N LYS A 377 -7.55 -2.12 3.32
CA LYS A 377 -7.25 -2.71 4.62
C LYS A 377 -8.39 -3.58 5.15
N GLU A 378 -9.63 -3.19 4.94
CA GLU A 378 -10.79 -3.92 5.48
C GLU A 378 -11.03 -5.23 4.73
N GLU A 379 -10.88 -5.23 3.41
CA GLU A 379 -11.22 -6.39 2.57
C GLU A 379 -10.05 -7.37 2.37
N TYR A 380 -8.81 -6.88 2.45
CA TYR A 380 -7.63 -7.65 2.07
C TYR A 380 -6.59 -7.79 3.19
N HIS A 381 -5.93 -8.94 3.19
CA HIS A 381 -4.61 -9.11 3.77
C HIS A 381 -3.59 -8.76 2.70
N ALA A 382 -2.76 -7.75 2.93
CA ALA A 382 -1.86 -7.21 1.92
C ALA A 382 -0.41 -7.21 2.44
N PHE A 383 0.54 -7.62 1.60
CA PHE A 383 1.97 -7.53 1.92
C PHE A 383 2.82 -7.25 0.68
N LEU A 384 3.97 -6.60 0.90
CA LEU A 384 4.92 -6.18 -0.12
C LEU A 384 6.28 -6.86 0.09
N GLN A 385 6.91 -7.26 -1.01
CA GLN A 385 8.32 -7.64 -1.06
C GLN A 385 9.04 -6.79 -2.10
N CYS A 386 9.91 -5.87 -1.66
CA CYS A 386 10.81 -5.15 -2.55
C CYS A 386 11.86 -6.09 -3.16
N LYS A 387 12.35 -5.74 -4.36
CA LYS A 387 13.46 -6.44 -5.03
C LYS A 387 14.73 -6.43 -4.17
N PHE A 388 15.53 -7.49 -4.28
CA PHE A 388 16.70 -7.70 -3.44
C PHE A 388 17.85 -6.78 -3.83
N LYS A 389 18.37 -5.97 -2.89
CA LYS A 389 19.47 -5.03 -3.13
C LYS A 389 19.23 -4.08 -4.31
N ALA A 390 17.97 -3.85 -4.70
CA ALA A 390 17.62 -2.85 -5.69
C ALA A 390 17.77 -1.44 -5.09
N ARG A 391 18.16 -0.49 -5.94
CA ARG A 391 18.24 0.93 -5.56
C ARG A 391 16.85 1.48 -5.30
N VAL A 392 15.97 1.36 -6.29
CA VAL A 392 14.56 1.71 -6.18
C VAL A 392 13.85 0.74 -5.24
N GLN A 393 13.16 1.29 -4.24
CA GLN A 393 12.37 0.53 -3.26
C GLN A 393 11.01 0.13 -3.84
N GLU A 394 11.01 -0.72 -4.86
CA GLU A 394 9.82 -1.34 -5.47
C GLU A 394 9.92 -2.86 -5.51
N GLY A 395 8.78 -3.53 -5.69
CA GLY A 395 8.76 -4.95 -5.99
C GLY A 395 7.35 -5.51 -6.16
N CYS A 396 7.12 -6.69 -5.60
CA CYS A 396 5.88 -7.44 -5.75
C CYS A 396 4.98 -7.27 -4.53
N ALA A 397 3.70 -7.00 -4.75
CA ALA A 397 2.69 -6.99 -3.68
C ALA A 397 1.60 -8.03 -3.95
N LEU A 398 1.07 -8.62 -2.87
CA LEU A 398 -0.06 -9.54 -2.91
C LEU A 398 -1.15 -9.01 -1.99
N LEU A 399 -2.37 -8.90 -2.52
CA LEU A 399 -3.58 -8.64 -1.75
C LEU A 399 -4.49 -9.86 -1.82
N ILE A 400 -4.80 -10.43 -0.66
CA ILE A 400 -5.56 -11.67 -0.50
C ILE A 400 -6.87 -11.39 0.23
N ARG A 401 -7.99 -11.80 -0.35
CA ARG A 401 -9.33 -11.55 0.20
C ARG A 401 -9.50 -12.24 1.55
N LYS A 402 -9.68 -11.42 2.61
CA LYS A 402 -9.88 -11.90 3.99
C LYS A 402 -11.16 -12.72 4.14
N LYS A 403 -12.17 -12.44 3.32
CA LYS A 403 -13.46 -13.15 3.34
C LYS A 403 -13.29 -14.66 3.10
N TYR A 404 -12.42 -15.04 2.16
CA TYR A 404 -12.27 -16.43 1.73
C TYR A 404 -11.05 -17.12 2.33
N PHE A 405 -9.97 -16.39 2.56
CA PHE A 405 -8.69 -16.98 2.96
C PHE A 405 -8.13 -16.39 4.25
N SER A 406 -7.41 -17.23 4.99
CA SER A 406 -6.39 -16.83 5.96
C SER A 406 -5.01 -17.20 5.41
N VAL A 407 -4.03 -16.32 5.59
CA VAL A 407 -2.64 -16.59 5.20
C VAL A 407 -1.97 -17.44 6.29
N LEU A 408 -1.52 -18.64 5.93
CA LEU A 408 -0.76 -19.52 6.83
C LEU A 408 0.72 -19.14 6.88
N ARG A 409 1.28 -18.83 5.72
CA ARG A 409 2.67 -18.45 5.54
C ARG A 409 2.77 -17.51 4.36
N GLU A 410 3.55 -16.46 4.51
CA GLU A 410 3.95 -15.58 3.42
C GLU A 410 5.45 -15.36 3.47
N GLY A 411 6.04 -15.01 2.33
CA GLY A 411 7.47 -14.75 2.26
C GLY A 411 7.93 -14.53 0.84
N SER A 412 9.24 -14.66 0.65
CA SER A 412 9.87 -14.50 -0.65
C SER A 412 11.08 -15.41 -0.83
N VAL A 413 11.40 -15.64 -2.11
CA VAL A 413 12.64 -16.26 -2.56
C VAL A 413 13.40 -15.27 -3.41
N ILE A 414 14.68 -15.11 -3.10
CA ILE A 414 15.61 -14.30 -3.88
C ILE A 414 16.32 -15.24 -4.83
N PHE A 415 16.09 -15.08 -6.14
CA PHE A 415 16.61 -15.99 -7.17
C PHE A 415 18.13 -16.23 -7.02
N GLN A 416 18.90 -15.15 -6.91
CA GLN A 416 20.35 -15.21 -6.78
C GLN A 416 20.78 -16.04 -5.57
N LYS A 417 20.18 -15.78 -4.40
CA LYS A 417 20.53 -16.47 -3.15
C LYS A 417 20.15 -17.95 -3.21
N GLU A 418 18.96 -18.23 -3.73
CA GLU A 418 18.44 -19.59 -3.86
C GLU A 418 19.34 -20.42 -4.78
N LEU A 419 19.68 -19.88 -5.96
CA LEU A 419 20.57 -20.54 -6.92
C LEU A 419 21.97 -20.79 -6.33
N LEU A 420 22.53 -19.86 -5.54
CA LEU A 420 23.89 -19.97 -5.01
C LEU A 420 24.03 -20.82 -3.74
N THR A 421 22.97 -20.96 -2.95
CA THR A 421 23.09 -21.52 -1.58
C THR A 421 22.32 -22.82 -1.38
N ASN A 422 21.38 -23.15 -2.27
CA ASN A 422 20.65 -24.40 -2.17
C ASN A 422 21.42 -25.53 -2.88
N PRO A 423 21.84 -26.59 -2.16
CA PRO A 423 22.62 -27.68 -2.74
C PRO A 423 21.96 -28.40 -3.92
N GLN A 424 20.64 -28.28 -4.09
CA GLN A 424 19.94 -28.84 -5.25
C GLN A 424 20.43 -28.27 -6.59
N TYR A 425 21.09 -27.11 -6.58
CA TYR A 425 21.59 -26.44 -7.78
C TYR A 425 23.11 -26.53 -7.96
N ASP A 426 23.83 -27.30 -7.13
CA ASP A 426 25.30 -27.39 -7.20
C ASP A 426 25.79 -27.89 -8.57
N GLU A 427 25.11 -28.89 -9.15
CA GLU A 427 25.43 -29.42 -10.48
C GLU A 427 25.15 -28.39 -11.58
N LEU A 428 24.00 -27.72 -11.52
CA LEU A 428 23.65 -26.64 -12.44
C LEU A 428 24.67 -25.49 -12.37
N LEU A 429 25.05 -25.04 -11.16
CA LEU A 429 26.06 -24.01 -10.97
C LEU A 429 27.42 -24.43 -11.55
N ALA A 430 27.84 -25.67 -11.37
CA ALA A 430 29.08 -26.18 -11.96
C ALA A 430 29.03 -26.12 -13.49
N GLU A 431 27.89 -26.46 -14.10
CA GLU A 431 27.68 -26.37 -15.54
C GLU A 431 27.65 -24.92 -16.04
N LEU A 432 26.96 -24.02 -15.33
CA LEU A 432 26.92 -22.59 -15.63
C LEU A 432 28.31 -21.95 -15.54
N ARG A 433 29.11 -22.26 -14.51
CA ARG A 433 30.51 -21.80 -14.39
C ARG A 433 31.37 -22.25 -15.57
N ARG A 434 31.13 -23.46 -16.08
CA ARG A 434 31.87 -24.03 -17.20
C ARG A 434 31.49 -23.37 -18.52
N LYS A 435 30.19 -23.19 -18.78
CA LYS A 435 29.67 -22.63 -20.04
C LYS A 435 29.72 -21.12 -20.09
N TRP A 436 29.42 -20.44 -18.97
CA TRP A 436 29.37 -18.99 -18.82
C TRP A 436 30.22 -18.53 -17.62
N PRO A 437 31.57 -18.52 -17.74
CA PRO A 437 32.48 -18.23 -16.63
C PRO A 437 32.24 -16.88 -15.93
N HIS A 438 31.68 -15.90 -16.65
CA HIS A 438 31.38 -14.56 -16.16
C HIS A 438 29.99 -14.45 -15.50
N PHE A 439 29.11 -15.44 -15.65
CA PHE A 439 27.73 -15.34 -15.18
C PHE A 439 27.67 -15.18 -13.65
N GLU A 440 28.47 -15.93 -12.92
CA GLU A 440 28.43 -15.89 -11.45
C GLU A 440 29.07 -14.65 -10.85
N THR A 441 30.15 -14.14 -11.45
CA THR A 441 30.89 -12.99 -10.91
C THR A 441 30.35 -11.66 -11.42
N ASP A 442 29.90 -11.60 -12.67
CA ASP A 442 29.64 -10.34 -13.38
C ASP A 442 28.15 -10.11 -13.63
N VAL A 443 27.30 -11.15 -13.56
CA VAL A 443 25.85 -11.04 -13.82
C VAL A 443 25.02 -11.28 -12.56
N LEU A 444 25.20 -12.44 -11.90
CA LEU A 444 24.41 -12.83 -10.72
C LEU A 444 24.37 -11.76 -9.61
N PRO A 445 25.46 -11.05 -9.26
CA PRO A 445 25.44 -10.01 -8.21
C PRO A 445 24.48 -8.85 -8.45
N HIS A 446 24.09 -8.65 -9.71
CA HIS A 446 23.20 -7.56 -10.11
C HIS A 446 21.73 -8.01 -10.29
N LEU A 447 21.45 -9.31 -10.23
CA LEU A 447 20.08 -9.81 -10.35
C LEU A 447 19.32 -9.65 -9.02
N THR A 448 18.38 -8.71 -9.03
CA THR A 448 17.57 -8.34 -7.85
C THR A 448 16.24 -9.10 -7.75
N THR A 449 15.96 -9.99 -8.70
CA THR A 449 14.67 -10.67 -8.87
C THR A 449 14.26 -11.46 -7.63
N VAL A 450 13.00 -11.27 -7.23
CA VAL A 450 12.33 -11.96 -6.13
C VAL A 450 11.07 -12.66 -6.63
N MET A 451 10.73 -13.79 -6.04
CA MET A 451 9.40 -14.39 -6.10
C MET A 451 8.74 -14.26 -4.73
N GLN A 452 7.66 -13.50 -4.66
CA GLN A 452 6.79 -13.41 -3.49
C GLN A 452 5.85 -14.63 -3.48
N PHE A 453 5.56 -15.18 -2.30
CA PHE A 453 4.61 -16.29 -2.17
C PHE A 453 3.72 -16.17 -0.93
N ALA A 454 2.55 -16.80 -1.00
CA ALA A 454 1.63 -17.00 0.12
C ALA A 454 1.01 -18.41 0.08
N ILE A 455 0.90 -19.03 1.26
CA ILE A 455 0.17 -20.26 1.49
C ILE A 455 -1.16 -19.89 2.13
N LEU A 456 -2.25 -20.14 1.42
CA LEU A 456 -3.59 -19.74 1.81
C LEU A 456 -4.37 -20.94 2.34
N ARG A 457 -5.15 -20.71 3.40
CA ARG A 457 -6.13 -21.65 3.95
C ARG A 457 -7.52 -21.08 3.74
N ARG A 458 -8.41 -21.83 3.10
CA ARG A 458 -9.82 -21.46 3.01
C ARG A 458 -10.41 -21.38 4.42
N ARG A 459 -11.17 -20.32 4.72
CA ARG A 459 -11.85 -20.17 6.01
C ARG A 459 -13.10 -21.04 6.08
N ASP A 460 -13.44 -21.50 7.27
CA ASP A 460 -14.69 -22.22 7.57
C ASP A 460 -15.81 -21.23 7.97
N THR A 461 -16.11 -20.25 7.12
CA THR A 461 -17.22 -19.29 7.31
C THR A 461 -18.41 -19.68 6.45
N ARG A 462 -19.63 -19.25 6.78
CA ARG A 462 -20.82 -19.53 5.95
C ARG A 462 -20.64 -19.01 4.53
N GLU A 463 -20.06 -17.83 4.35
CA GLU A 463 -19.80 -17.26 3.03
C GLU A 463 -18.72 -18.04 2.24
N ALA A 464 -17.77 -18.68 2.92
CA ALA A 464 -16.79 -19.57 2.27
C ALA A 464 -17.32 -21.01 2.10
N HIS A 465 -18.29 -21.44 2.92
CA HIS A 465 -19.00 -22.71 2.81
C HIS A 465 -20.04 -22.74 1.69
N ASP A 466 -20.63 -21.59 1.34
CA ASP A 466 -21.46 -21.44 0.14
C ASP A 466 -20.58 -21.54 -1.14
N GLU A 467 -19.25 -21.35 -1.02
CA GLU A 467 -18.23 -21.59 -2.03
C GLU A 467 -17.49 -22.93 -1.81
N LYS A 468 -18.24 -24.04 -1.77
CA LYS A 468 -17.70 -25.42 -1.58
C LYS A 468 -16.59 -25.79 -2.56
N ASP A 469 -16.46 -25.06 -3.66
CA ASP A 469 -15.58 -25.31 -4.80
C ASP A 469 -14.21 -24.60 -4.70
N LEU A 470 -13.91 -23.86 -3.63
CA LEU A 470 -12.55 -23.33 -3.39
C LEU A 470 -11.60 -24.39 -2.81
N PRO A 471 -10.30 -24.39 -3.18
CA PRO A 471 -9.33 -25.32 -2.60
C PRO A 471 -9.09 -25.05 -1.12
N LYS A 472 -8.92 -26.12 -0.33
CA LYS A 472 -8.70 -26.02 1.12
C LYS A 472 -7.35 -25.37 1.46
N THR A 473 -6.29 -25.73 0.73
CA THR A 473 -4.99 -25.06 0.74
C THR A 473 -4.67 -24.61 -0.68
N LEU A 474 -4.07 -23.43 -0.83
CA LEU A 474 -3.65 -22.88 -2.11
C LEU A 474 -2.27 -22.22 -1.99
N VAL A 475 -1.37 -22.50 -2.93
CA VAL A 475 -0.10 -21.79 -3.06
C VAL A 475 -0.26 -20.69 -4.10
N VAL A 476 0.08 -19.46 -3.72
CA VAL A 476 0.06 -18.30 -4.61
C VAL A 476 1.46 -17.74 -4.72
N ALA A 477 1.89 -17.41 -5.93
CA ALA A 477 3.17 -16.78 -6.22
C ALA A 477 3.00 -15.56 -7.11
N ASN A 478 3.88 -14.57 -6.92
CA ASN A 478 3.97 -13.35 -7.70
C ASN A 478 5.44 -13.02 -7.97
N THR A 479 5.80 -12.64 -9.19
CA THR A 479 7.17 -12.25 -9.53
C THR A 479 7.22 -11.17 -10.61
N HIS A 480 8.38 -10.52 -10.71
CA HIS A 480 8.77 -9.65 -11.81
C HIS A 480 10.15 -10.11 -12.28
N LEU A 481 10.20 -10.84 -13.40
CA LEU A 481 11.43 -11.42 -13.95
C LEU A 481 12.33 -10.35 -14.57
N PHE A 482 13.60 -10.69 -14.80
CA PHE A 482 14.60 -9.72 -15.27
C PHE A 482 14.26 -9.15 -16.66
N PHE A 483 14.24 -7.81 -16.76
CA PHE A 483 13.67 -7.07 -17.89
C PHE A 483 14.51 -7.06 -19.16
N HIS A 484 15.85 -7.16 -19.04
CA HIS A 484 16.75 -6.86 -20.14
C HIS A 484 16.45 -7.71 -21.40
N PRO A 485 16.35 -7.10 -22.60
CA PRO A 485 15.87 -7.78 -23.81
C PRO A 485 16.73 -9.00 -24.17
N TYR A 486 18.06 -8.87 -24.08
CA TYR A 486 19.04 -9.93 -24.35
C TYR A 486 19.30 -10.88 -23.17
N ALA A 487 18.40 -10.96 -22.19
CA ALA A 487 18.57 -11.81 -21.01
C ALA A 487 17.58 -12.98 -20.96
N ARG A 488 17.21 -13.54 -22.12
CA ARG A 488 16.25 -14.66 -22.17
C ARG A 488 16.73 -15.87 -21.38
N HIS A 489 18.01 -16.23 -21.50
CA HIS A 489 18.66 -17.27 -20.70
C HIS A 489 18.47 -17.09 -19.18
N ILE A 490 18.55 -15.85 -18.67
CA ILE A 490 18.36 -15.55 -17.24
C ILE A 490 16.93 -15.87 -16.83
N ARG A 491 15.94 -15.45 -17.63
CA ARG A 491 14.52 -15.72 -17.35
C ARG A 491 14.19 -17.21 -17.35
N VAL A 492 14.84 -18.02 -18.20
CA VAL A 492 14.72 -19.48 -18.16
C VAL A 492 15.20 -20.04 -16.81
N LEU A 493 16.37 -19.60 -16.34
CA LEU A 493 16.90 -20.03 -15.03
C LEU A 493 16.02 -19.57 -13.86
N GLN A 494 15.50 -18.33 -13.92
CA GLN A 494 14.61 -17.79 -12.90
C GLN A 494 13.35 -18.63 -12.77
N ILE A 495 12.69 -18.93 -13.88
CA ILE A 495 11.50 -19.80 -13.91
C ILE A 495 11.83 -21.20 -13.38
N TYR A 496 12.98 -21.78 -13.76
CA TYR A 496 13.41 -23.09 -13.28
C TYR A 496 13.55 -23.13 -11.75
N VAL A 497 14.26 -22.17 -11.15
CA VAL A 497 14.46 -22.11 -9.69
C VAL A 497 13.14 -21.86 -8.97
N MET A 498 12.31 -20.95 -9.47
CA MET A 498 11.02 -20.60 -8.88
C MET A 498 10.04 -21.77 -8.87
N THR A 499 9.94 -22.52 -9.97
CA THR A 499 9.04 -23.69 -10.07
C THR A 499 9.47 -24.85 -9.17
N ASN A 500 10.78 -25.11 -9.03
CA ASN A 500 11.29 -26.08 -8.06
C ASN A 500 10.95 -25.67 -6.62
N PHE A 501 11.10 -24.39 -6.29
CA PHE A 501 10.71 -23.89 -4.97
C PHE A 501 9.20 -24.01 -4.70
N LEU A 502 8.36 -23.72 -5.71
CA LEU A 502 6.91 -23.92 -5.59
C LEU A 502 6.56 -25.38 -5.33
N GLN A 503 7.25 -26.32 -5.96
CA GLN A 503 7.06 -27.74 -5.68
C GLN A 503 7.41 -28.08 -4.22
N THR A 504 8.53 -27.57 -3.69
CA THR A 504 8.88 -27.74 -2.26
C THR A 504 7.79 -27.22 -1.34
N LEU A 505 7.21 -26.04 -1.62
CA LEU A 505 6.10 -25.50 -0.84
C LEU A 505 4.86 -26.39 -0.90
N ARG A 506 4.54 -26.97 -2.07
CA ARG A 506 3.41 -27.90 -2.20
C ARG A 506 3.60 -29.14 -1.35
N GLU A 507 4.81 -29.71 -1.35
CA GLU A 507 5.13 -30.90 -0.56
C GLU A 507 5.09 -30.61 0.95
N GLU A 508 5.60 -29.45 1.38
CA GLU A 508 5.58 -28.99 2.78
C GLU A 508 4.13 -28.86 3.30
N PHE A 509 3.21 -28.38 2.46
CA PHE A 509 1.81 -28.12 2.82
C PHE A 509 0.82 -29.13 2.23
N ALA A 510 1.30 -30.32 1.86
CA ALA A 510 0.45 -31.40 1.35
C ALA A 510 -0.51 -31.92 2.42
N GLU A 511 -1.76 -32.18 2.04
CA GLU A 511 -2.78 -32.67 2.96
C GLU A 511 -2.89 -34.20 2.94
N SER A 512 -3.17 -34.80 4.12
CA SER A 512 -3.56 -36.20 4.22
C SER A 512 -5.02 -36.39 3.78
N GLU A 513 -5.31 -37.40 2.97
CA GLU A 513 -6.68 -37.70 2.52
C GLU A 513 -7.64 -38.09 3.67
N ASP A 514 -7.13 -38.62 4.79
CA ASP A 514 -7.94 -39.18 5.90
C ASP A 514 -8.15 -38.21 7.10
N SER A 515 -8.71 -37.01 6.89
CA SER A 515 -9.09 -36.12 8.01
C SER A 515 -10.58 -36.16 8.39
N SER A 516 -11.34 -37.15 7.91
CA SER A 516 -12.70 -37.44 8.38
C SER A 516 -12.76 -38.76 9.17
N THR A 517 -12.68 -38.63 10.50
CA THR A 517 -13.15 -39.57 11.55
C THR A 517 -12.59 -41.01 11.61
N ALA A 518 -11.60 -41.25 12.49
CA ALA A 518 -11.56 -42.28 13.57
C ALA A 518 -10.10 -42.45 14.13
N PRO A 519 -9.89 -42.93 15.37
CA PRO A 519 -8.54 -43.04 15.94
C PRO A 519 -7.74 -44.24 15.39
N ALA A 520 -6.52 -43.92 14.97
CA ALA A 520 -5.30 -44.72 14.79
C ALA A 520 -5.36 -46.26 14.81
N GLU A 521 -4.93 -46.85 13.68
CA GLU A 521 -4.12 -48.07 13.62
C GLU A 521 -2.73 -47.70 13.01
N PRO A 522 -1.64 -48.40 13.34
CA PRO A 522 -0.29 -47.98 12.96
C PRO A 522 -0.01 -48.18 11.45
N ALA A 523 0.31 -47.07 10.80
CA ALA A 523 1.05 -46.88 9.56
C ALA A 523 1.36 -48.11 8.68
N SER A 524 0.58 -48.28 7.60
CA SER A 524 1.11 -48.78 6.34
C SER A 524 1.53 -47.60 5.46
N PHE A 525 2.77 -47.61 4.97
CA PHE A 525 3.30 -46.66 3.98
C PHE A 525 2.49 -46.71 2.68
N SER A 526 1.49 -45.83 2.52
CA SER A 526 0.97 -45.34 1.23
C SER A 526 -0.28 -44.46 1.47
N ALA A 527 -0.17 -43.42 2.30
CA ALA A 527 -1.19 -42.36 2.27
C ALA A 527 -0.87 -41.45 1.07
N SER A 528 -1.68 -41.51 0.01
CA SER A 528 -1.64 -40.52 -1.07
C SER A 528 -1.85 -39.14 -0.45
N ARG A 529 -0.84 -38.27 -0.53
CA ARG A 529 -0.95 -36.89 -0.04
C ARG A 529 -1.41 -36.01 -1.19
N ARG A 530 -2.50 -35.27 -0.98
CA ARG A 530 -2.98 -34.32 -1.98
C ARG A 530 -2.13 -33.04 -1.90
N LEU A 531 -1.36 -32.79 -2.95
CA LEU A 531 -0.59 -31.55 -3.09
C LEU A 531 -1.55 -30.36 -3.29
N PRO A 532 -1.31 -29.20 -2.66
CA PRO A 532 -2.12 -28.02 -2.88
C PRO A 532 -1.97 -27.53 -4.34
N PRO A 533 -3.06 -27.01 -4.95
CA PRO A 533 -2.98 -26.33 -6.23
C PRO A 533 -2.13 -25.05 -6.14
N VAL A 534 -1.68 -24.57 -7.31
CA VAL A 534 -0.78 -23.41 -7.43
C VAL A 534 -1.37 -22.38 -8.37
N ILE A 535 -1.18 -21.10 -8.03
CA ILE A 535 -1.40 -19.96 -8.93
C ILE A 535 -0.13 -19.12 -8.93
N MET A 536 0.45 -18.87 -10.10
CA MET A 536 1.65 -18.06 -10.29
C MET A 536 1.33 -16.90 -11.24
N CYS A 537 1.41 -15.68 -10.72
CA CYS A 537 1.19 -14.44 -11.46
C CYS A 537 2.53 -13.72 -11.66
N GLY A 538 2.58 -12.79 -12.61
CA GLY A 538 3.73 -11.92 -12.72
C GLY A 538 3.86 -11.22 -14.06
N ASP A 539 4.78 -10.26 -14.06
CA ASP A 539 5.45 -9.79 -15.27
C ASP A 539 6.66 -10.69 -15.52
N PHE A 540 6.56 -11.52 -16.54
CA PHE A 540 7.59 -12.51 -16.85
C PHE A 540 8.67 -11.92 -17.76
N ASN A 541 8.48 -10.72 -18.33
CA ASN A 541 9.36 -10.17 -19.36
C ASN A 541 9.67 -11.18 -20.48
N CYS A 542 8.72 -12.09 -20.74
CA CYS A 542 8.84 -13.19 -21.67
C CYS A 542 7.80 -13.02 -22.77
N GLN A 543 8.24 -12.79 -24.00
CA GLN A 543 7.34 -12.80 -25.16
C GLN A 543 6.86 -14.23 -25.46
N PRO A 544 5.67 -14.40 -26.09
CA PRO A 544 5.20 -15.70 -26.54
C PRO A 544 6.26 -16.45 -27.35
N GLY A 545 6.47 -17.74 -27.03
CA GLY A 545 7.46 -18.58 -27.71
C GLY A 545 8.90 -18.48 -27.17
N SER A 546 9.18 -17.59 -26.22
CA SER A 546 10.45 -17.56 -25.49
C SER A 546 10.72 -18.83 -24.67
N GLY A 547 11.99 -19.08 -24.38
CA GLY A 547 12.49 -20.24 -23.65
C GLY A 547 11.85 -20.47 -22.30
N GLY A 548 11.59 -19.40 -21.55
CA GLY A 548 10.98 -19.46 -20.23
C GLY A 548 9.56 -20.05 -20.27
N LEU A 549 8.76 -19.59 -21.23
CA LEU A 549 7.39 -20.10 -21.43
C LEU A 549 7.39 -21.50 -22.05
N LYS A 550 8.37 -21.80 -22.92
CA LYS A 550 8.59 -23.17 -23.42
C LYS A 550 8.90 -24.14 -22.28
N LEU A 551 9.69 -23.73 -21.28
CA LEU A 551 10.00 -24.53 -20.10
C LEU A 551 8.74 -24.85 -19.29
N LEU A 552 7.88 -23.86 -19.03
CA LEU A 552 6.60 -24.08 -18.34
C LEU A 552 5.68 -25.01 -19.14
N LYS A 553 5.51 -24.75 -20.44
CA LYS A 553 4.60 -25.50 -21.31
C LYS A 553 5.04 -26.95 -21.56
N LYS A 554 6.33 -27.17 -21.83
CA LYS A 554 6.88 -28.50 -22.17
C LYS A 554 7.43 -29.24 -20.95
N LYS A 555 7.48 -28.59 -19.78
CA LYS A 555 8.16 -29.05 -18.55
C LYS A 555 9.65 -29.34 -18.72
N ALA A 556 10.24 -29.05 -19.88
CA ALA A 556 11.65 -29.25 -20.16
C ALA A 556 12.12 -28.39 -21.33
N VAL A 557 13.39 -28.02 -21.30
CA VAL A 557 14.11 -27.42 -22.43
C VAL A 557 15.45 -28.12 -22.64
N HIS A 558 15.90 -28.18 -23.88
CA HIS A 558 17.16 -28.81 -24.25
C HIS A 558 18.33 -27.81 -24.24
N ALA A 559 19.56 -28.33 -24.22
CA ALA A 559 20.79 -27.54 -24.19
C ALA A 559 21.04 -26.68 -25.45
N TYR A 560 20.33 -26.95 -26.55
CA TYR A 560 20.39 -26.18 -27.82
C TYR A 560 19.28 -25.13 -27.97
N LEU A 561 18.59 -24.74 -26.89
CA LEU A 561 17.55 -23.71 -26.96
C LEU A 561 18.15 -22.38 -27.42
N ASP A 562 17.51 -21.71 -28.38
CA ASP A 562 18.02 -20.45 -28.96
C ASP A 562 18.32 -19.39 -27.90
N ASP A 563 17.47 -19.29 -26.87
CA ASP A 563 17.60 -18.37 -25.74
C ASP A 563 18.94 -18.49 -25.00
N TRP A 564 19.65 -19.63 -25.10
CA TRP A 564 20.96 -19.82 -24.47
C TRP A 564 22.10 -19.07 -25.15
N HIS A 565 21.96 -18.74 -26.44
CA HIS A 565 22.98 -17.95 -27.16
C HIS A 565 23.15 -16.56 -26.54
N ASP A 566 22.08 -16.00 -25.98
CA ASP A 566 22.11 -14.74 -25.25
C ASP A 566 23.09 -14.82 -24.06
N GLY A 567 23.18 -15.95 -23.36
CA GLY A 567 24.06 -16.10 -22.20
C GLY A 567 25.54 -16.02 -22.54
N LEU A 568 25.93 -16.47 -23.74
CA LEU A 568 27.30 -16.36 -24.24
C LEU A 568 27.68 -14.90 -24.54
N ALA A 569 26.72 -14.13 -25.07
CA ALA A 569 26.91 -12.76 -25.52
C ALA A 569 26.67 -11.72 -24.42
N PHE A 570 25.85 -12.03 -23.41
CA PHE A 570 25.40 -11.06 -22.41
C PHE A 570 26.57 -10.55 -21.57
N ARG A 571 26.63 -9.22 -21.40
CA ARG A 571 27.57 -8.52 -20.53
C ARG A 571 26.76 -7.51 -19.73
N TRP A 572 27.09 -7.35 -18.46
CA TRP A 572 26.47 -6.31 -17.64
C TRP A 572 27.04 -4.95 -18.04
N GLU A 573 26.27 -4.17 -18.79
CA GLU A 573 26.62 -2.77 -19.07
C GLU A 573 26.18 -1.90 -17.87
N LYS A 574 26.97 -0.88 -17.54
CA LYS A 574 26.56 0.11 -16.53
C LYS A 574 25.56 1.04 -17.23
N ASP A 575 24.26 0.76 -17.11
CA ASP A 575 23.22 1.61 -17.68
C ASP A 575 23.39 3.07 -17.23
N GLU A 576 23.41 4.00 -18.20
CA GLU A 576 23.47 5.45 -17.96
C GLU A 576 22.19 5.98 -17.29
N ASP A 577 21.06 5.29 -17.47
CA ASP A 577 19.80 5.60 -16.78
C ASP A 577 19.92 5.46 -15.25
N ALA A 578 20.85 4.63 -14.78
CA ALA A 578 21.16 4.48 -13.36
C ALA A 578 21.89 5.70 -12.77
N ALA A 579 22.35 6.65 -13.58
CA ALA A 579 22.96 7.91 -13.14
C ALA A 579 21.94 9.06 -13.05
N ALA A 580 20.83 9.00 -13.80
CA ALA A 580 19.70 9.93 -13.65
C ALA A 580 18.94 9.70 -12.32
N GLU A 581 19.07 8.50 -11.74
CA GLU A 581 18.55 8.11 -10.43
C GLU A 581 19.12 8.94 -9.26
N ASP A 582 20.34 9.51 -9.39
CA ASP A 582 21.05 10.24 -8.33
C ASP A 582 20.50 11.68 -8.10
N GLU A 583 19.78 12.24 -9.08
CA GLU A 583 19.30 13.63 -9.06
C GLU A 583 17.85 13.74 -8.50
N GLU A 584 16.98 12.76 -8.75
CA GLU A 584 15.57 12.82 -8.31
C GLU A 584 15.36 12.45 -6.83
N GLU A 585 16.17 11.58 -6.23
CA GLU A 585 16.05 11.25 -4.81
C GLU A 585 16.39 12.46 -3.91
N LYS A 586 17.32 13.32 -4.36
CA LYS A 586 17.60 14.61 -3.69
C LYS A 586 16.42 15.56 -3.76
N ASN A 587 15.70 15.60 -4.89
CA ASN A 587 14.57 16.52 -5.08
C ASN A 587 13.29 16.02 -4.39
N GLY A 588 13.05 14.70 -4.38
CA GLY A 588 11.89 14.09 -3.69
C GLY A 588 11.97 14.17 -2.16
N ASP A 589 13.17 14.06 -1.59
CA ASP A 589 13.39 14.26 -0.16
C ASP A 589 13.28 15.73 0.27
N GLU A 590 13.58 16.68 -0.62
CA GLU A 590 13.39 18.11 -0.38
C GLU A 590 11.92 18.54 -0.44
N GLU A 591 11.10 17.98 -1.34
CA GLU A 591 9.64 18.22 -1.34
C GLU A 591 8.93 17.60 -0.12
N ALA A 592 9.38 16.43 0.35
CA ALA A 592 8.86 15.81 1.57
C ALA A 592 9.25 16.57 2.85
N LYS A 593 10.39 17.27 2.86
CA LYS A 593 10.87 18.08 4.01
C LYS A 593 10.43 19.54 3.96
N SER A 594 10.22 20.14 2.79
CA SER A 594 9.82 21.54 2.62
C SER A 594 8.32 21.81 2.88
N GLY A 595 7.49 20.77 2.95
CA GLY A 595 6.10 20.87 3.42
C GLY A 595 5.93 21.25 4.90
N ILE A 596 7.02 21.43 5.66
CA ILE A 596 7.02 21.79 7.08
C ILE A 596 7.93 23.00 7.34
N GLU A 597 7.66 24.14 6.69
CA GLU A 597 8.08 25.45 7.24
C GLU A 597 7.14 26.57 6.75
N MET A 598 6.01 26.75 7.42
CA MET A 598 5.24 28.00 7.32
C MET A 598 5.87 29.06 8.23
N LYS A 599 6.61 30.00 7.64
CA LYS A 599 6.92 31.28 8.27
C LYS A 599 5.92 32.35 7.84
N LYS A 600 5.36 33.01 8.86
CA LYS A 600 4.46 34.16 8.83
C LYS A 600 4.98 35.30 7.94
N GLU A 601 4.06 35.91 7.21
CA GLU A 601 4.23 37.19 6.51
C GLU A 601 4.45 38.36 7.48
N ASP A 602 5.17 39.38 7.00
CA ASP A 602 4.87 40.79 7.24
C ASP A 602 5.21 41.58 5.96
N ALA A 603 4.20 42.28 5.41
CA ALA A 603 4.30 43.24 4.30
C ALA A 603 4.72 44.64 4.83
N PRO A 604 4.97 45.73 4.03
CA PRO A 604 4.43 45.99 2.68
C PRO A 604 5.33 46.74 1.66
N GLY A 605 4.91 46.65 0.37
CA GLY A 605 4.96 47.76 -0.58
C GLY A 605 6.10 47.76 -1.62
N THR A 606 5.74 47.66 -2.91
CA THR A 606 5.91 48.71 -3.95
C THR A 606 5.83 48.10 -5.36
N ILE A 607 5.04 48.77 -6.20
CA ILE A 607 4.80 48.53 -7.62
C ILE A 607 6.05 48.83 -8.45
N VAL A 608 6.55 47.89 -9.27
CA VAL A 608 7.29 48.16 -10.52
C VAL A 608 7.13 46.98 -11.51
N SER A 609 6.51 47.21 -12.66
CA SER A 609 6.86 46.56 -13.95
C SER A 609 8.01 47.37 -14.58
N PRO A 610 8.93 46.85 -15.43
CA PRO A 610 8.61 46.07 -16.64
C PRO A 610 9.69 45.09 -17.20
N SER A 611 9.35 44.51 -18.36
CA SER A 611 10.17 44.25 -19.57
C SER A 611 10.94 42.94 -19.79
N LEU A 612 10.60 42.34 -20.94
CA LEU A 612 11.32 41.39 -21.81
C LEU A 612 12.79 41.79 -22.05
N PRO A 613 13.61 40.83 -22.51
CA PRO A 613 14.12 41.00 -23.87
C PRO A 613 14.01 39.76 -24.75
N GLU A 614 13.63 40.01 -25.99
CA GLU A 614 13.95 39.20 -27.16
C GLU A 614 15.48 39.15 -27.36
N THR A 615 16.03 37.97 -27.66
CA THR A 615 17.09 37.80 -28.68
C THR A 615 17.19 36.31 -29.06
N SER A 616 16.93 35.99 -30.32
CA SER A 616 17.47 34.82 -31.03
C SER A 616 18.61 35.31 -31.96
N PRO A 617 19.35 34.46 -32.69
CA PRO A 617 19.70 33.05 -32.49
C PRO A 617 21.23 32.83 -32.54
N ALA A 618 21.71 31.66 -32.07
CA ALA A 618 22.99 31.12 -32.52
C ALA A 618 22.89 29.60 -32.64
N SER A 619 23.10 29.15 -33.87
CA SER A 619 23.25 27.79 -34.34
C SER A 619 24.44 27.07 -33.70
N SER A 620 24.24 25.82 -33.27
CA SER A 620 25.29 24.80 -33.32
C SER A 620 24.65 23.42 -33.43
N ASP A 621 24.84 22.82 -34.61
CA ASP A 621 24.57 21.43 -34.93
C ASP A 621 25.31 20.47 -33.98
N SER A 622 24.57 19.50 -33.44
CA SER A 622 25.08 18.12 -33.32
C SER A 622 23.89 17.18 -33.06
N ALA A 623 23.23 16.77 -34.14
CA ALA A 623 22.34 15.62 -34.14
C ALA A 623 23.19 14.35 -34.10
N VAL A 624 22.97 13.48 -33.11
CA VAL A 624 23.49 12.11 -33.11
C VAL A 624 22.29 11.18 -33.12
N ALA A 625 21.95 10.70 -34.32
CA ALA A 625 20.93 9.70 -34.55
C ALA A 625 21.52 8.31 -34.27
N PHE A 626 20.88 7.51 -33.42
CA PHE A 626 21.11 6.07 -33.38
C PHE A 626 20.07 5.39 -34.27
N ALA A 627 20.53 4.92 -35.42
CA ALA A 627 19.73 4.19 -36.39
C ALA A 627 19.55 2.74 -35.94
N ALA A 628 18.29 2.29 -35.92
CA ALA A 628 17.92 0.89 -35.91
C ALA A 628 18.37 0.23 -37.22
N ALA A 629 19.21 -0.80 -37.13
CA ALA A 629 19.55 -1.65 -38.27
C ALA A 629 18.63 -2.88 -38.26
N SER A 630 17.50 -2.77 -38.96
CA SER A 630 16.77 -3.92 -39.49
C SER A 630 17.14 -4.07 -40.97
N GLU A 631 18.00 -5.02 -41.32
CA GLU A 631 18.15 -5.43 -42.72
C GLU A 631 17.11 -6.49 -43.07
N SER A 632 15.99 -6.03 -43.63
CA SER A 632 15.12 -6.83 -44.49
C SER A 632 15.79 -7.02 -45.85
N ARG A 633 16.07 -8.28 -46.24
CA ARG A 633 16.36 -8.61 -47.64
C ARG A 633 15.12 -9.24 -48.28
N ASN A 634 14.38 -8.43 -49.01
CA ASN A 634 13.45 -8.91 -50.04
C ASN A 634 14.26 -9.25 -51.29
N ALA A 635 14.17 -10.49 -51.76
CA ALA A 635 14.44 -10.84 -53.14
C ALA A 635 13.18 -11.54 -53.67
N GLU A 636 12.56 -10.90 -54.66
CA GLU A 636 11.42 -11.41 -55.41
C GLU A 636 11.82 -12.68 -56.17
N HIS A 637 11.01 -13.74 -56.08
CA HIS A 637 10.83 -14.64 -57.22
C HIS A 637 9.43 -15.27 -57.21
N GLU A 638 8.72 -15.04 -58.31
CA GLU A 638 7.42 -15.60 -58.65
C GLU A 638 7.39 -17.15 -58.65
N GLY A 639 6.24 -17.71 -58.27
CA GLY A 639 5.62 -18.79 -59.05
C GLY A 639 5.54 -20.20 -58.43
N LYS A 640 4.28 -20.59 -58.14
CA LYS A 640 3.70 -21.95 -58.10
C LYS A 640 3.83 -22.76 -56.79
N GLY A 641 2.69 -23.09 -56.19
CA GLY A 641 2.52 -24.30 -55.36
C GLY A 641 2.64 -25.59 -56.20
N PRO A 642 2.47 -26.82 -55.65
CA PRO A 642 1.61 -27.17 -54.50
C PRO A 642 2.11 -28.32 -53.58
N HIS A 643 1.24 -28.73 -52.65
CA HIS A 643 1.04 -30.08 -52.10
C HIS A 643 1.91 -30.63 -50.95
N GLU A 644 1.16 -31.08 -49.93
CA GLU A 644 1.48 -32.01 -48.86
C GLU A 644 2.12 -33.32 -49.36
N MET A 645 3.11 -33.84 -48.62
CA MET A 645 3.27 -35.28 -48.42
C MET A 645 4.20 -35.60 -47.24
N GLU A 646 3.68 -36.38 -46.30
CA GLU A 646 4.48 -37.21 -45.39
C GLU A 646 5.31 -38.23 -46.19
N SER A 647 6.57 -38.44 -45.80
CA SER A 647 7.22 -39.75 -45.94
C SER A 647 8.49 -39.80 -45.07
N GLY A 648 8.56 -40.81 -44.21
CA GLY A 648 9.73 -41.09 -43.39
C GLY A 648 10.84 -41.89 -44.09
N ILE A 649 11.91 -42.05 -43.31
CA ILE A 649 12.99 -43.07 -43.37
C ILE A 649 14.00 -42.89 -44.53
N ASP A 650 15.27 -42.56 -44.23
CA ASP A 650 16.28 -43.58 -43.89
C ASP A 650 17.67 -42.98 -43.58
N HIS A 651 18.43 -43.67 -42.73
CA HIS A 651 19.81 -43.38 -42.39
C HIS A 651 20.73 -43.56 -43.61
N ARG A 652 21.55 -42.53 -43.91
CA ARG A 652 22.86 -42.72 -44.54
C ARG A 652 23.89 -41.78 -43.95
N GLU A 653 24.84 -42.40 -43.25
CA GLU A 653 26.12 -41.79 -42.87
C GLU A 653 26.85 -41.30 -44.12
N ALA A 654 27.20 -40.02 -44.13
CA ALA A 654 28.28 -39.47 -44.93
C ALA A 654 29.16 -38.67 -43.98
N GLY A 655 30.35 -39.21 -43.70
CA GLY A 655 31.36 -38.57 -42.87
C GLY A 655 31.80 -37.24 -43.47
N GLY A 656 31.59 -36.18 -42.72
CA GLY A 656 32.18 -34.86 -42.90
C GLY A 656 32.40 -34.26 -41.52
N GLU A 657 33.68 -34.08 -41.17
CA GLU A 657 34.24 -33.29 -40.06
C GLU A 657 33.33 -33.06 -38.83
N GLN A 658 33.55 -33.87 -37.79
CA GLN A 658 33.09 -33.58 -36.43
C GLN A 658 33.74 -32.29 -35.94
N GLY A 659 33.11 -31.16 -36.19
CA GLY A 659 33.21 -30.02 -35.31
C GLY A 659 32.68 -30.45 -33.95
N THR A 660 33.51 -30.34 -32.91
CA THR A 660 33.08 -30.48 -31.52
C THR A 660 32.12 -29.34 -31.20
N GLY A 661 30.86 -29.46 -31.60
CA GLY A 661 29.81 -28.49 -31.31
C GLY A 661 29.48 -28.54 -29.83
N GLU A 662 30.14 -27.71 -29.04
CA GLU A 662 29.87 -27.63 -27.61
C GLU A 662 28.44 -27.11 -27.38
N GLU A 663 27.68 -27.81 -26.53
CA GLU A 663 26.29 -27.44 -26.23
C GLU A 663 26.21 -26.01 -25.66
N PRO A 664 25.43 -25.09 -26.27
CA PRO A 664 25.47 -23.66 -25.95
C PRO A 664 24.86 -23.30 -24.59
N GLY A 665 23.97 -24.13 -24.05
CA GLY A 665 23.35 -23.94 -22.74
C GLY A 665 23.13 -25.26 -22.00
N VAL A 666 22.13 -25.28 -21.12
CA VAL A 666 21.86 -26.39 -20.18
C VAL A 666 20.52 -27.05 -20.46
N ALA A 667 20.40 -28.35 -20.19
CA ALA A 667 19.12 -29.05 -20.26
C ALA A 667 18.41 -28.95 -18.90
N LEU A 668 17.18 -28.44 -18.89
CA LEU A 668 16.40 -28.24 -17.66
C LEU A 668 15.09 -29.00 -17.73
N ARG A 669 14.65 -29.55 -16.59
CA ARG A 669 13.38 -30.27 -16.45
C ARG A 669 12.68 -29.85 -15.17
N LEU A 670 11.43 -29.41 -15.28
CA LEU A 670 10.61 -29.04 -14.13
C LEU A 670 10.16 -30.29 -13.34
N PRO A 671 9.82 -30.15 -12.04
CA PRO A 671 9.24 -31.23 -11.26
C PRO A 671 8.01 -31.85 -11.95
N GLY A 672 7.91 -33.18 -11.95
CA GLY A 672 6.92 -33.93 -12.73
C GLY A 672 5.46 -33.59 -12.39
N ASP A 673 5.17 -33.35 -11.11
CA ASP A 673 3.82 -33.19 -10.55
C ASP A 673 3.32 -31.74 -10.57
N LEU A 674 4.12 -30.78 -11.06
CA LEU A 674 3.74 -29.37 -11.18
C LEU A 674 3.25 -29.06 -12.59
N ASP A 675 1.93 -29.00 -12.75
CA ASP A 675 1.25 -28.76 -14.03
C ASP A 675 0.75 -27.32 -14.14
N LEU A 676 1.62 -26.36 -14.45
CA LEU A 676 1.21 -24.97 -14.65
C LEU A 676 0.73 -24.73 -16.08
N VAL A 677 -0.53 -24.29 -16.23
CA VAL A 677 -1.17 -23.94 -17.50
C VAL A 677 -1.38 -22.43 -17.56
N ASP A 678 -1.04 -21.82 -18.70
CA ASP A 678 -1.31 -20.41 -18.94
C ASP A 678 -2.82 -20.20 -19.04
N CYS A 679 -3.37 -19.40 -18.13
CA CYS A 679 -4.81 -19.16 -18.08
C CYS A 679 -5.32 -18.44 -19.34
N TYR A 680 -4.46 -17.78 -20.12
CA TYR A 680 -4.82 -17.14 -21.39
C TYR A 680 -4.52 -17.99 -22.63
N GLU A 681 -4.06 -19.24 -22.50
CA GLU A 681 -3.63 -20.05 -23.66
C GLU A 681 -4.70 -20.18 -24.76
N ASP A 682 -5.97 -20.39 -24.38
CA ASP A 682 -7.08 -20.52 -25.34
C ASP A 682 -7.53 -19.19 -25.97
N SER A 683 -7.14 -18.07 -25.37
CA SER A 683 -7.49 -16.72 -25.82
C SER A 683 -6.33 -15.76 -25.54
N PRO A 684 -5.20 -15.90 -26.27
CA PRO A 684 -4.00 -15.11 -26.00
C PRO A 684 -4.24 -13.61 -26.15
N LEU A 685 -3.57 -12.84 -25.31
CA LEU A 685 -3.56 -11.38 -25.41
C LEU A 685 -2.64 -10.95 -26.56
N ALA A 686 -3.05 -9.94 -27.33
CA ALA A 686 -2.21 -9.33 -28.36
C ALA A 686 -0.99 -8.63 -27.74
N PHE A 687 -1.20 -7.99 -26.60
CA PHE A 687 -0.18 -7.38 -25.76
C PHE A 687 -0.71 -7.25 -24.33
N SER A 688 0.22 -7.12 -23.39
CA SER A 688 -0.04 -6.68 -22.02
C SER A 688 0.78 -5.45 -21.65
N ASN A 689 1.89 -5.14 -22.35
CA ASN A 689 2.61 -3.88 -22.29
C ASN A 689 2.51 -3.16 -23.65
N PHE A 690 2.29 -1.84 -23.63
CA PHE A 690 2.20 -1.03 -24.85
C PHE A 690 2.78 0.38 -24.67
N VAL A 691 3.96 0.62 -25.22
CA VAL A 691 4.66 1.92 -25.19
C VAL A 691 5.09 2.38 -26.58
N SER A 692 5.70 3.56 -26.69
CA SER A 692 6.26 4.03 -27.97
C SER A 692 7.36 3.07 -28.44
N GLY A 693 7.19 2.49 -29.63
CA GLY A 693 8.17 1.61 -30.26
C GLY A 693 8.23 0.18 -29.72
N PHE A 694 7.47 -0.16 -28.68
CA PHE A 694 7.45 -1.51 -28.12
C PHE A 694 6.06 -1.91 -27.61
N GLN A 695 5.63 -3.11 -27.97
CA GLN A 695 4.40 -3.73 -27.47
C GLN A 695 4.59 -5.24 -27.42
N ALA A 696 4.16 -5.88 -26.34
CA ALA A 696 4.31 -7.31 -26.16
C ALA A 696 3.38 -7.86 -25.08
N THR A 697 3.10 -9.16 -25.14
CA THR A 697 2.52 -9.90 -24.01
C THR A 697 3.65 -10.36 -23.09
N LEU A 698 3.70 -9.78 -21.90
CA LEU A 698 4.74 -10.01 -20.88
C LEU A 698 4.17 -10.51 -19.56
N ASP A 699 2.87 -10.26 -19.31
CA ASP A 699 2.17 -10.60 -18.08
C ASP A 699 1.40 -11.90 -18.23
N TYR A 700 1.51 -12.78 -17.24
CA TYR A 700 0.88 -14.11 -17.27
C TYR A 700 0.25 -14.48 -15.93
N ILE A 701 -0.84 -15.24 -16.00
CA ILE A 701 -1.42 -15.96 -14.87
C ILE A 701 -1.35 -17.45 -15.19
N TYR A 702 -0.46 -18.17 -14.53
CA TYR A 702 -0.38 -19.61 -14.57
C TYR A 702 -1.18 -20.22 -13.41
N ALA A 703 -1.94 -21.26 -13.67
CA ALA A 703 -2.66 -22.01 -12.64
C ALA A 703 -2.40 -23.51 -12.80
N SER A 704 -2.44 -24.25 -11.69
CA SER A 704 -2.33 -25.70 -11.76
C SER A 704 -3.51 -26.31 -12.53
N SER A 705 -3.30 -27.48 -13.12
CA SER A 705 -4.32 -28.21 -13.90
C SER A 705 -5.58 -28.58 -13.08
N ASP A 706 -5.57 -28.42 -11.76
CA ASP A 706 -6.73 -28.49 -10.87
C ASP A 706 -7.81 -27.46 -11.19
N PHE A 707 -7.45 -26.34 -11.82
CA PHE A 707 -8.37 -25.26 -12.15
C PHE A 707 -8.87 -25.34 -13.60
N LYS A 708 -10.08 -24.83 -13.80
CA LYS A 708 -10.66 -24.49 -15.10
C LYS A 708 -10.87 -22.98 -15.14
N VAL A 709 -10.44 -22.34 -16.23
CA VAL A 709 -10.76 -20.93 -16.50
C VAL A 709 -12.21 -20.81 -16.95
N VAL A 710 -13.00 -19.99 -16.27
CA VAL A 710 -14.43 -19.76 -16.58
C VAL A 710 -14.68 -18.39 -17.21
N ALA A 711 -13.83 -17.40 -16.94
CA ALA A 711 -13.86 -16.09 -17.59
C ALA A 711 -12.45 -15.49 -17.65
N ARG A 712 -12.22 -14.59 -18.62
CA ARG A 712 -10.97 -13.86 -18.83
C ARG A 712 -11.31 -12.40 -19.09
N LEU A 713 -10.58 -11.48 -18.47
CA LEU A 713 -10.64 -10.07 -18.84
C LEU A 713 -10.09 -9.95 -20.26
N PRO A 714 -10.90 -9.55 -21.26
CA PRO A 714 -10.46 -9.58 -22.65
C PRO A 714 -9.27 -8.65 -22.88
N GLY A 715 -8.51 -8.91 -23.94
CA GLY A 715 -7.53 -7.95 -24.45
C GLY A 715 -8.22 -6.72 -25.06
N VAL A 716 -7.40 -5.81 -25.59
CA VAL A 716 -7.87 -4.60 -26.29
C VAL A 716 -7.22 -4.54 -27.66
N SER A 717 -7.90 -3.93 -28.62
CA SER A 717 -7.33 -3.73 -29.95
C SER A 717 -6.19 -2.72 -29.90
N GLU A 718 -5.15 -2.96 -30.69
CA GLU A 718 -4.01 -2.06 -30.85
C GLU A 718 -4.44 -0.68 -31.34
N GLU A 719 -5.40 -0.59 -32.26
CA GLU A 719 -5.91 0.67 -32.79
C GLU A 719 -6.50 1.55 -31.68
N ALA A 720 -7.23 0.95 -30.75
CA ALA A 720 -7.85 1.67 -29.62
C ALA A 720 -6.80 2.23 -28.65
N VAL A 721 -5.69 1.53 -28.43
CA VAL A 721 -4.59 2.03 -27.60
C VAL A 721 -3.75 3.07 -28.34
N ARG A 722 -3.44 2.83 -29.63
CA ARG A 722 -2.73 3.81 -30.49
C ARG A 722 -3.48 5.13 -30.65
N ALA A 723 -4.81 5.14 -30.56
CA ALA A 723 -5.61 6.36 -30.56
C ALA A 723 -5.24 7.32 -29.41
N HIS A 724 -4.60 6.80 -28.35
CA HIS A 724 -4.05 7.57 -27.22
C HIS A 724 -2.51 7.65 -27.22
N GLY A 725 -1.85 7.23 -28.29
CA GLY A 725 -0.39 7.16 -28.43
C GLY A 725 0.24 5.88 -27.85
N GLY A 726 -0.25 5.43 -26.69
CA GLY A 726 0.22 4.24 -25.98
C GLY A 726 -0.26 4.24 -24.52
N LEU A 727 0.42 3.50 -23.66
CA LEU A 727 0.18 3.43 -22.22
C LEU A 727 1.46 3.85 -21.44
N PRO A 728 1.34 4.52 -20.28
CA PRO A 728 0.13 5.03 -19.67
C PRO A 728 -0.46 6.19 -20.47
N CYS A 729 -1.73 6.49 -20.23
CA CYS A 729 -2.39 7.63 -20.85
C CYS A 729 -3.34 8.31 -19.86
N HIS A 730 -4.01 9.38 -20.30
CA HIS A 730 -4.85 10.22 -19.43
C HIS A 730 -5.94 9.48 -18.62
N GLY A 731 -6.36 8.29 -19.05
CA GLY A 731 -7.37 7.47 -18.35
C GLY A 731 -6.90 6.07 -17.99
N TYR A 732 -5.61 5.75 -18.14
CA TYR A 732 -5.05 4.44 -17.73
C TYR A 732 -3.68 4.58 -17.05
N PRO A 733 -3.49 4.05 -15.83
CA PRO A 733 -2.39 4.47 -14.93
C PRO A 733 -1.05 3.75 -15.09
N SER A 734 -0.95 2.77 -15.98
CA SER A 734 0.25 1.95 -16.18
C SER A 734 0.50 1.77 -17.67
N ASP A 735 1.74 1.50 -18.05
CA ASP A 735 2.16 1.05 -19.37
C ASP A 735 1.80 -0.43 -19.65
N HIS A 736 1.52 -1.18 -18.58
CA HIS A 736 0.92 -2.50 -18.66
C HIS A 736 -0.59 -2.44 -18.53
N LEU A 737 -1.31 -3.42 -19.08
CA LEU A 737 -2.72 -3.69 -18.85
C LEU A 737 -2.86 -4.67 -17.69
N ALA A 738 -3.76 -4.39 -16.75
CA ALA A 738 -4.20 -5.39 -15.80
C ALA A 738 -4.78 -6.61 -16.54
N ILE A 739 -4.47 -7.82 -16.06
CA ILE A 739 -5.05 -9.07 -16.56
C ILE A 739 -5.79 -9.76 -15.42
N ALA A 740 -6.93 -10.36 -15.70
CA ALA A 740 -7.72 -11.07 -14.70
C ALA A 740 -8.42 -12.31 -15.25
N VAL A 741 -8.56 -13.34 -14.41
CA VAL A 741 -9.26 -14.58 -14.75
C VAL A 741 -10.14 -15.02 -13.60
N ASP A 742 -11.28 -15.61 -13.93
CA ASP A 742 -12.11 -16.33 -12.97
C ASP A 742 -11.78 -17.83 -13.10
N LEU A 743 -11.34 -18.45 -12.01
CA LEU A 743 -10.94 -19.85 -11.94
C LEU A 743 -11.95 -20.66 -11.11
N GLN A 744 -12.29 -21.86 -11.57
CA GLN A 744 -13.10 -22.81 -10.81
C GLN A 744 -12.30 -24.09 -10.59
N LEU A 745 -12.32 -24.64 -9.37
CA LEU A 745 -11.71 -25.93 -9.10
C LEU A 745 -12.49 -27.03 -9.84
N LYS A 746 -11.78 -27.95 -10.49
CA LYS A 746 -12.41 -29.11 -11.14
C LYS A 746 -12.95 -30.05 -10.06
N SER A 747 -14.20 -30.49 -10.20
CA SER A 747 -14.77 -31.51 -9.31
C SER A 747 -14.00 -32.82 -9.52
N THR A 748 -13.58 -33.45 -8.42
CA THR A 748 -13.11 -34.83 -8.45
C THR A 748 -14.32 -35.77 -8.51
N GLU A 749 -15.13 -35.69 -9.55
CA GLU A 749 -16.08 -36.77 -9.84
C GLU A 749 -15.31 -37.88 -10.52
N SER A 750 -15.20 -39.02 -9.83
CA SER A 750 -14.80 -40.28 -10.45
C SER A 750 -15.66 -40.50 -11.69
N PRO A 751 -15.10 -40.95 -12.82
CA PRO A 751 -15.92 -41.26 -13.99
C PRO A 751 -16.98 -42.28 -13.56
N GLU A 752 -18.23 -41.83 -13.45
CA GLU A 752 -19.35 -42.73 -13.20
C GLU A 752 -19.32 -43.78 -14.31
N ASN A 753 -19.35 -45.05 -13.89
CA ASN A 753 -19.46 -46.22 -14.75
C ASN A 753 -20.56 -46.01 -15.79
N SER A 754 -20.19 -45.56 -16.99
CA SER A 754 -20.99 -45.72 -18.20
C SER A 754 -20.86 -47.16 -18.68
N TYR A 755 -21.27 -48.11 -17.84
CA TYR A 755 -21.57 -49.48 -18.22
C TYR A 755 -22.94 -49.82 -17.63
N THR A 756 -23.97 -49.30 -18.29
CA THR A 756 -25.28 -49.96 -18.33
C THR A 756 -25.48 -50.51 -19.74
N LYS A 757 -25.22 -51.80 -19.88
CA LYS A 757 -26.06 -52.73 -20.64
C LYS A 757 -25.98 -54.10 -20.01
#